data_AF-A0A3D4FNW9-F1
#
_entry.id   AF-A0A3D4FNW9-F1
#
_cell.length_a   1.000
_cell.length_b   1.000
_cell.length_c   1.000
_cell.angle_alpha   90.00
_cell.angle_beta   90.00
_cell.angle_gamma   90.00
#
_symmetry.space_group_name_H-M   'P 1'
#
loop_
_entity.id
_entity.type
_entity.pdbx_description
1 polymer ?
#
loop_
_entity_poly.entity_id
_entity_poly.type
_entity_poly.pdbx_seq_one_letter_code
_entity_poly.pdbx_strand_id
1 'polypeptide(L)'
;MEVIEQTNRTILFEEINPERLDLISIIGDTKGLNSLNDDKIKEINEHLLVRNFDEFLDKFSPVVYSFYNATNQKVMYTLEKPENLPEGYVTEIPINQSNDFLKMLFTLIDTKSAQGIANVDFKFENLLDMISPKKVMDDIKQSRKEIQYLYSKYEELDEEDPSKLDLGDKLNYMFEEASNNYNNVMAMIPLAIEDIKTRLLLGQEENKSDSVELKIGALSMGENGELKILEAPKTEDTALVALDDNANAGLIEAFEEDYEAVNDVQTDYVKSLVVRTFCPLASTMESKIDVEKEATNYNTYLEFYKSAKDDFIKTVKPLVEKLIGVKMFFDQYKTKNKGMVPSLLVTNVSVNRLVNPNNLPRFNAYLNTVNDKNDFTNTIWFGIAPSVELEGVSKNKVRRERFKGNVQSNKTDGTTMEDLALLLDCVKNYRIQVFFSFQTGEETSFNHIATAGIDRFIDKCSPLIRKDYSEFAIPCLPNFTIIPKDKSGVVLDNRMIVTDEGVAKLSKEKEDILKLWIEGVYIGGAYISAGLVAAYQCPEFLKESYKNVSYEYPGVRFDIESSDNSLKVTTTLAKEISGFTNEIKNSINRKKFGFIFSSDNAQIDGKDIKQITVYKARSLLTVGSDFESIYKTLVTTYIERMLRFHTNDFKQDNIVKFFSNNPSSMKSKWLSSKGNINSIIQEGDDISFSIDESSGTCNIDIIFNGNVKNLEVEITTSVAG
;
A
#
# COMPACT_ATOMS: atom_id res chain seq x y z
N MET A 1 -23.69 21.95 -4.26
CA MET A 1 -22.77 21.54 -3.17
C MET A 1 -22.84 22.42 -1.91
N GLU A 2 -23.71 23.43 -1.78
CA GLU A 2 -23.73 24.32 -0.58
C GLU A 2 -24.20 23.66 0.74
N VAL A 3 -24.81 22.46 0.71
CA VAL A 3 -25.36 21.80 1.92
C VAL A 3 -24.52 20.59 2.33
N ILE A 4 -24.29 19.66 1.41
CA ILE A 4 -23.39 18.51 1.60
C ILE A 4 -22.19 18.71 0.67
N GLU A 5 -21.05 19.07 1.26
CA GLU A 5 -19.81 19.34 0.53
C GLU A 5 -18.99 18.07 0.28
N GLN A 6 -19.15 17.04 1.12
CA GLN A 6 -18.43 15.76 1.01
C GLN A 6 -19.38 14.57 1.13
N THR A 7 -19.32 13.67 0.15
CA THR A 7 -20.04 12.38 0.18
C THR A 7 -19.11 11.16 0.15
N ASN A 8 -17.81 11.37 0.39
CA ASN A 8 -16.79 10.34 0.23
C ASN A 8 -15.83 10.16 1.40
N ARG A 9 -16.12 10.81 2.54
CA ARG A 9 -15.39 10.57 3.78
C ARG A 9 -15.59 9.12 4.24
N THR A 10 -14.48 8.44 4.45
CA THR A 10 -14.41 7.00 4.72
C THR A 10 -13.75 6.75 6.06
N ILE A 11 -14.19 5.72 6.81
CA ILE A 11 -13.53 5.26 8.04
C ILE A 11 -12.84 3.91 7.80
N LEU A 12 -11.60 3.76 8.24
CA LEU A 12 -10.84 2.50 8.20
C LEU A 12 -10.83 1.87 9.58
N PHE A 13 -11.37 0.65 9.68
CA PHE A 13 -11.44 -0.12 10.92
C PHE A 13 -10.23 -1.03 11.08
N GLU A 14 -9.09 -0.45 11.45
CA GLU A 14 -7.84 -1.18 11.54
C GLU A 14 -6.86 -0.53 12.51
N GLU A 15 -5.99 -1.35 13.10
CA GLU A 15 -4.84 -0.93 13.90
C GLU A 15 -3.59 -0.89 13.01
N ILE A 16 -2.94 0.27 12.94
CA ILE A 16 -1.75 0.51 12.10
C ILE A 16 -0.51 0.56 12.97
N ASN A 17 -0.54 1.32 14.07
CA ASN A 17 0.55 1.44 15.02
C ASN A 17 -0.03 1.56 16.45
N PRO A 18 0.13 0.55 17.31
CA PRO A 18 -0.42 0.56 18.67
C PRO A 18 0.19 1.65 19.58
N GLU A 19 1.35 2.20 19.23
CA GLU A 19 1.99 3.28 20.01
C GLU A 19 1.43 4.67 19.67
N ARG A 20 0.62 4.78 18.61
CA ARG A 20 -0.04 6.04 18.23
C ARG A 20 -1.43 6.13 18.82
N LEU A 21 -1.90 7.36 19.02
CA LEU A 21 -3.26 7.60 19.51
C LEU A 21 -4.29 6.90 18.62
N ASP A 22 -5.35 6.43 19.27
CA ASP A 22 -6.44 5.72 18.64
C ASP A 22 -7.79 6.42 18.92
N LEU A 23 -8.80 6.07 18.14
CA LEU A 23 -10.11 6.73 18.22
C LEU A 23 -10.73 6.64 19.62
N ILE A 24 -10.64 5.49 20.28
CA ILE A 24 -11.24 5.27 21.60
C ILE A 24 -10.47 6.04 22.69
N SER A 25 -9.15 6.10 22.58
CA SER A 25 -8.29 6.84 23.50
C SER A 25 -8.53 8.35 23.42
N ILE A 26 -8.67 8.92 22.22
CA ILE A 26 -8.94 10.36 22.04
C ILE A 26 -10.35 10.74 22.53
N ILE A 27 -11.34 9.89 22.27
CA ILE A 27 -12.72 10.10 22.74
C ILE A 27 -12.78 10.13 24.28
N GLY A 28 -12.06 9.22 24.94
CA GLY A 28 -12.07 9.11 26.40
C GLY A 28 -13.38 8.55 26.96
N ASP A 29 -13.73 8.91 28.20
CA ASP A 29 -14.95 8.42 28.85
C ASP A 29 -16.20 9.18 28.36
N THR A 30 -17.22 8.43 27.94
CA THR A 30 -18.51 8.96 27.44
C THR A 30 -19.69 8.62 28.34
N LYS A 31 -19.46 8.20 29.60
CA LYS A 31 -20.56 7.93 30.55
C LYS A 31 -21.52 9.12 30.64
N GLY A 32 -22.76 8.91 30.21
CA GLY A 32 -23.82 9.92 30.21
C GLY A 32 -23.75 10.94 29.06
N LEU A 33 -22.85 10.76 28.10
CA LEU A 33 -22.70 11.61 26.91
C LEU A 33 -23.18 10.87 25.66
N ASN A 34 -24.10 11.49 24.92
CA ASN A 34 -24.57 10.97 23.63
C ASN A 34 -23.84 11.56 22.42
N SER A 35 -23.06 12.63 22.62
CA SER A 35 -22.28 13.31 21.58
C SER A 35 -21.01 13.95 22.17
N LEU A 36 -20.07 14.28 21.29
CA LEU A 36 -18.80 14.93 21.58
C LEU A 36 -18.89 16.42 21.22
N ASN A 37 -18.02 17.23 21.84
CA ASN A 37 -17.88 18.64 21.49
C ASN A 37 -16.99 18.85 20.26
N ASP A 38 -17.01 20.06 19.70
CA ASP A 38 -16.31 20.37 18.46
C ASP A 38 -14.78 20.28 18.62
N ASP A 39 -14.25 20.60 19.80
CA ASP A 39 -12.81 20.50 20.08
C ASP A 39 -12.33 19.05 20.02
N LYS A 40 -13.11 18.10 20.54
CA LYS A 40 -12.81 16.66 20.39
C LYS A 40 -12.88 16.21 18.95
N ILE A 41 -13.82 16.70 18.15
CA ILE A 41 -13.88 16.37 16.72
C ILE A 41 -12.66 16.94 15.97
N LYS A 42 -12.19 18.14 16.32
CA LYS A 42 -10.95 18.70 15.77
C LYS A 42 -9.74 17.86 16.14
N GLU A 43 -9.60 17.47 17.40
CA GLU A 43 -8.51 16.61 17.89
C GLU A 43 -8.50 15.25 17.17
N ILE A 44 -9.68 14.62 17.02
CA ILE A 44 -9.82 13.37 16.24
C ILE A 44 -9.37 13.58 14.79
N ASN A 45 -9.79 14.68 14.15
CA ASN A 45 -9.39 14.96 12.77
C ASN A 45 -7.88 15.24 12.65
N GLU A 46 -7.30 15.95 13.60
CA GLU A 46 -5.89 16.27 13.63
C GLU A 46 -5.04 15.00 13.66
N HIS A 47 -5.37 14.04 14.52
CA HIS A 47 -4.59 12.83 14.70
C HIS A 47 -4.97 11.67 13.76
N LEU A 48 -6.23 11.55 13.35
CA LEU A 48 -6.73 10.32 12.71
C LEU A 48 -7.28 10.48 11.29
N LEU A 49 -7.61 11.71 10.86
CA LEU A 49 -8.12 11.97 9.50
C LEU A 49 -6.96 12.27 8.56
N VAL A 50 -6.87 11.56 7.44
CA VAL A 50 -5.83 11.74 6.43
C VAL A 50 -6.47 11.98 5.05
N ARG A 51 -5.80 12.75 4.19
CA ARG A 51 -6.27 13.11 2.84
C ARG A 51 -5.38 12.58 1.72
N ASN A 52 -4.24 11.99 2.06
CA ASN A 52 -3.33 11.33 1.15
C ASN A 52 -2.46 10.33 1.93
N PHE A 53 -1.67 9.55 1.19
CA PHE A 53 -0.83 8.51 1.76
C PHE A 53 0.36 9.05 2.59
N ASP A 54 0.89 10.22 2.25
CA ASP A 54 2.04 10.80 2.95
C ASP A 54 1.63 11.30 4.33
N GLU A 55 0.50 12.03 4.41
CA GLU A 55 -0.11 12.44 5.68
C GLU A 55 -0.42 11.23 6.57
N PHE A 56 -0.76 10.09 5.98
CA PHE A 56 -0.97 8.84 6.69
C PHE A 56 0.33 8.26 7.29
N LEU A 57 1.42 8.23 6.51
CA LEU A 57 2.72 7.79 7.03
C LEU A 57 3.22 8.71 8.15
N ASP A 58 3.01 10.02 8.02
CA ASP A 58 3.40 11.00 9.03
C ASP A 58 2.65 10.81 10.34
N LYS A 59 1.31 10.69 10.29
CA LYS A 59 0.48 10.57 11.50
C LYS A 59 0.63 9.22 12.22
N PHE A 60 0.68 8.12 11.47
CA PHE A 60 0.72 6.78 12.06
C PHE A 60 2.13 6.22 12.26
N SER A 61 3.12 6.75 11.55
CA SER A 61 4.55 6.36 11.63
C SER A 61 4.73 4.85 11.84
N PRO A 62 4.27 4.01 10.90
CA PRO A 62 4.32 2.56 11.04
C PRO A 62 5.77 2.09 11.24
N VAL A 63 5.98 1.17 12.19
CA VAL A 63 7.31 0.75 12.64
C VAL A 63 7.36 -0.75 12.88
N VAL A 64 8.53 -1.34 12.63
CA VAL A 64 8.87 -2.70 13.06
C VAL A 64 10.00 -2.60 14.08
N TYR A 65 9.89 -3.31 15.18
CA TYR A 65 10.93 -3.38 16.19
C TYR A 65 11.84 -4.57 15.92
N SER A 66 13.13 -4.38 16.08
CA SER A 66 14.13 -5.45 15.97
C SER A 66 15.04 -5.51 17.19
N PHE A 67 15.43 -6.71 17.59
CA PHE A 67 16.36 -6.94 18.69
C PHE A 67 17.10 -8.27 18.50
N TYR A 68 18.30 -8.39 19.06
CA TYR A 68 19.11 -9.61 18.93
C TYR A 68 18.86 -10.58 20.09
N ASN A 69 18.53 -11.82 19.78
CA ASN A 69 18.40 -12.90 20.75
C ASN A 69 19.68 -13.74 20.78
N ALA A 70 20.48 -13.56 21.83
CA ALA A 70 21.75 -14.26 22.00
C ALA A 70 21.61 -15.77 22.21
N THR A 71 20.46 -16.27 22.69
CA THR A 71 20.24 -17.70 22.96
C THR A 71 20.12 -18.51 21.68
N ASN A 72 19.39 -18.00 20.69
CA ASN A 72 19.21 -18.66 19.39
C ASN A 72 20.07 -18.04 18.28
N GLN A 73 20.88 -17.01 18.61
CA GLN A 73 21.74 -16.26 17.70
C GLN A 73 21.00 -15.64 16.50
N LYS A 74 19.78 -15.16 16.72
CA LYS A 74 18.93 -14.58 15.66
C LYS A 74 18.49 -13.17 15.98
N VAL A 75 18.27 -12.40 14.91
CA VAL A 75 17.53 -11.15 14.96
C VAL A 75 16.04 -11.49 15.03
N MET A 76 15.36 -10.93 16.01
CA MET A 76 13.92 -11.05 16.18
C MET A 76 13.27 -9.76 15.69
N TYR A 77 12.11 -9.90 15.06
CA TYR A 77 11.30 -8.77 14.59
C TYR A 77 9.89 -8.86 15.16
N THR A 78 9.35 -7.74 15.64
CA THR A 78 7.97 -7.65 16.16
C THR A 78 7.28 -6.37 15.67
N LEU A 79 5.95 -6.42 15.54
CA LEU A 79 5.13 -5.24 15.24
C LEU A 79 4.77 -4.45 16.51
N GLU A 80 4.74 -5.12 17.65
CA GLU A 80 4.53 -4.50 18.97
C GLU A 80 5.87 -4.22 19.63
N LYS A 81 5.93 -3.09 20.35
CA LYS A 81 7.13 -2.70 21.09
C LYS A 81 7.35 -3.68 22.25
N PRO A 82 8.52 -4.32 22.36
CA PRO A 82 8.78 -5.25 23.45
C PRO A 82 8.95 -4.51 24.79
N GLU A 83 7.94 -4.56 25.67
CA GLU A 83 7.94 -3.84 26.96
C GLU A 83 9.02 -4.31 27.95
N ASN A 84 9.49 -5.55 27.82
CA ASN A 84 10.42 -6.17 28.77
C ASN A 84 11.91 -5.94 28.43
N LEU A 85 12.21 -5.20 27.35
CA LEU A 85 13.57 -4.93 26.90
C LEU A 85 13.95 -3.46 27.15
N PRO A 86 15.17 -3.16 27.62
CA PRO A 86 15.65 -1.78 27.70
C PRO A 86 15.75 -1.15 26.30
N GLU A 87 15.45 0.15 26.19
CA GLU A 87 15.35 0.86 24.90
C GLU A 87 16.63 0.75 24.05
N GLY A 88 17.81 0.78 24.67
CA GLY A 88 19.09 0.65 23.94
C GLY A 88 19.33 -0.70 23.24
N TYR A 89 18.48 -1.70 23.47
CA TYR A 89 18.55 -3.02 22.81
C TYR A 89 17.48 -3.25 21.76
N VAL A 90 16.62 -2.25 21.51
CA VAL A 90 15.52 -2.32 20.55
C VAL A 90 15.76 -1.28 19.46
N THR A 91 15.89 -1.73 18.22
CA THR A 91 16.02 -0.85 17.06
C THR A 91 14.68 -0.70 16.37
N GLU A 92 14.22 0.54 16.21
CA GLU A 92 13.04 0.88 15.44
C GLU A 92 13.37 0.93 13.94
N ILE A 93 12.56 0.25 13.13
CA ILE A 93 12.66 0.24 11.67
C ILE A 93 11.41 0.91 11.11
N PRO A 94 11.48 2.21 10.75
CA PRO A 94 10.36 2.90 10.12
C PRO A 94 9.97 2.27 8.78
N ILE A 95 8.67 2.07 8.58
CA ILE A 95 8.11 1.55 7.32
C ILE A 95 7.50 2.71 6.53
N ASN A 96 8.37 3.60 6.05
CA ASN A 96 8.02 4.79 5.27
C ASN A 96 8.47 4.64 3.81
N GLN A 97 8.39 5.71 3.01
CA GLN A 97 8.79 5.70 1.59
C GLN A 97 10.26 5.35 1.35
N SER A 98 11.13 5.52 2.36
CA SER A 98 12.56 5.20 2.28
C SER A 98 12.84 3.71 2.53
N ASN A 99 11.86 2.94 3.02
CA ASN A 99 12.03 1.51 3.24
C ASN A 99 12.12 0.73 1.92
N ASP A 100 13.21 0.00 1.70
CA ASP A 100 13.48 -0.72 0.44
C ASP A 100 12.39 -1.71 0.05
N PHE A 101 11.83 -2.45 1.02
CA PHE A 101 10.81 -3.44 0.75
C PHE A 101 9.51 -2.77 0.29
N LEU A 102 9.09 -1.70 0.98
CA LEU A 102 7.91 -0.93 0.59
C LEU A 102 8.10 -0.23 -0.76
N LYS A 103 9.27 0.38 -0.99
CA LYS A 103 9.64 1.05 -2.25
C LYS A 103 9.67 0.08 -3.43
N MET A 104 10.20 -1.14 -3.23
CA MET A 104 10.16 -2.20 -4.23
C MET A 104 8.73 -2.58 -4.60
N LEU A 105 7.83 -2.71 -3.62
CA LEU A 105 6.42 -3.03 -3.86
C LEU A 105 5.69 -1.90 -4.61
N PHE A 106 5.93 -0.63 -4.27
CA PHE A 106 5.38 0.51 -5.02
C PHE A 106 5.89 0.53 -6.45
N THR A 107 7.21 0.35 -6.64
CA THR A 107 7.83 0.29 -7.97
C THR A 107 7.23 -0.83 -8.80
N LEU A 108 6.97 -1.99 -8.21
CA LEU A 108 6.32 -3.12 -8.85
C LEU A 108 4.89 -2.77 -9.28
N ILE A 109 4.07 -2.22 -8.39
CA ILE A 109 2.70 -1.80 -8.70
C ILE A 109 2.67 -0.78 -9.84
N ASP A 110 3.52 0.24 -9.77
CA ASP A 110 3.55 1.33 -10.74
C ASP A 110 4.06 0.83 -12.10
N THR A 111 5.12 0.02 -12.12
CA THR A 111 5.67 -0.59 -13.34
C THR A 111 4.64 -1.50 -14.01
N LYS A 112 3.97 -2.36 -13.21
CA LYS A 112 2.92 -3.24 -13.72
C LYS A 112 1.73 -2.45 -14.26
N SER A 113 1.32 -1.40 -13.57
CA SER A 113 0.22 -0.53 -13.98
C SER A 113 0.54 0.24 -15.27
N ALA A 114 1.80 0.69 -15.44
CA ALA A 114 2.26 1.37 -16.64
C ALA A 114 2.33 0.42 -17.87
N GLN A 115 2.81 -0.81 -17.67
CA GLN A 115 2.86 -1.81 -18.73
C GLN A 115 1.46 -2.35 -19.07
N GLY A 116 0.61 -2.50 -18.06
CA GLY A 116 -0.75 -3.03 -18.16
C GLY A 116 -0.79 -4.49 -18.60
N ILE A 117 0.17 -5.29 -18.12
CA ILE A 117 0.30 -6.72 -18.44
C ILE A 117 -0.12 -7.61 -17.25
N ALA A 118 -0.56 -8.83 -17.56
CA ALA A 118 -1.03 -9.79 -16.58
C ALA A 118 0.12 -10.39 -15.73
N ASN A 119 -0.21 -11.02 -14.60
CA ASN A 119 0.78 -11.63 -13.70
C ASN A 119 1.61 -12.70 -14.42
N VAL A 120 1.04 -13.43 -15.37
CA VAL A 120 1.74 -14.51 -16.09
C VAL A 120 2.88 -13.94 -16.95
N ASP A 121 2.68 -12.77 -17.55
CA ASP A 121 3.64 -12.15 -18.48
C ASP A 121 4.61 -11.18 -17.79
N PHE A 122 4.29 -10.74 -16.57
CA PHE A 122 5.14 -9.82 -15.80
C PHE A 122 6.40 -10.52 -15.27
N LYS A 123 7.55 -9.85 -15.43
CA LYS A 123 8.86 -10.32 -14.99
C LYS A 123 9.18 -9.80 -13.59
N PHE A 124 8.70 -10.51 -12.57
CA PHE A 124 8.89 -10.15 -11.16
C PHE A 124 10.37 -10.14 -10.74
N GLU A 125 11.14 -11.12 -11.21
CA GLU A 125 12.55 -11.35 -10.81
C GLU A 125 13.39 -10.07 -10.85
N ASN A 126 13.31 -9.29 -11.92
CA ASN A 126 14.10 -8.06 -12.10
C ASN A 126 13.84 -6.99 -11.03
N LEU A 127 12.62 -6.90 -10.50
CA LEU A 127 12.28 -5.91 -9.48
C LEU A 127 12.46 -6.46 -8.06
N LEU A 128 12.30 -7.77 -7.88
CA LEU A 128 12.56 -8.42 -6.60
C LEU A 128 14.05 -8.34 -6.21
N ASP A 129 14.95 -8.26 -7.18
CA ASP A 129 16.38 -8.05 -6.95
C ASP A 129 16.69 -6.71 -6.25
N MET A 130 15.72 -5.79 -6.12
CA MET A 130 15.90 -4.51 -5.41
C MET A 130 16.28 -4.67 -3.93
N ILE A 131 15.94 -5.80 -3.31
CA ILE A 131 16.28 -6.09 -1.90
C ILE A 131 17.52 -7.01 -1.76
N SER A 132 18.22 -7.30 -2.87
CA SER A 132 19.45 -8.10 -2.86
C SER A 132 20.66 -7.27 -2.38
N PRO A 133 21.69 -7.90 -1.77
CA PRO A 133 22.92 -7.20 -1.35
C PRO A 133 23.60 -6.45 -2.50
N LYS A 134 23.56 -7.04 -3.70
CA LYS A 134 24.11 -6.44 -4.92
C LYS A 134 23.48 -5.09 -5.24
N LYS A 135 22.16 -4.96 -5.11
CA LYS A 135 21.48 -3.68 -5.39
C LYS A 135 21.88 -2.60 -4.40
N VAL A 136 21.95 -2.94 -3.11
CA VAL A 136 22.41 -2.03 -2.05
C VAL A 136 23.80 -1.47 -2.43
N MET A 137 24.70 -2.31 -2.92
CA MET A 137 26.01 -1.84 -3.40
C MET A 137 25.97 -0.99 -4.66
N ASP A 138 25.10 -1.29 -5.62
CA ASP A 138 24.99 -0.47 -6.82
C ASP A 138 24.50 0.94 -6.48
N ASP A 139 23.59 1.06 -5.51
CA ASP A 139 23.13 2.35 -4.98
C ASP A 139 24.26 3.08 -4.24
N ILE A 140 25.04 2.37 -3.42
CA ILE A 140 26.19 2.96 -2.70
C ILE A 140 27.32 3.36 -3.65
N LYS A 141 27.58 2.61 -4.72
CA LYS A 141 28.53 3.02 -5.77
C LYS A 141 28.09 4.31 -6.45
N GLN A 142 26.78 4.53 -6.59
CA GLN A 142 26.25 5.76 -7.14
C GLN A 142 26.42 6.91 -6.14
N SER A 143 26.00 6.74 -4.88
CA SER A 143 26.21 7.72 -3.81
C SER A 143 27.69 8.08 -3.68
N ARG A 144 28.59 7.09 -3.75
CA ARG A 144 30.04 7.31 -3.77
C ARG A 144 30.48 8.25 -4.87
N LYS A 145 30.06 8.01 -6.11
CA LYS A 145 30.44 8.87 -7.25
C LYS A 145 29.96 10.30 -7.04
N GLU A 146 28.78 10.46 -6.47
CA GLU A 146 28.20 11.77 -6.17
C GLU A 146 28.95 12.48 -5.04
N ILE A 147 29.28 11.78 -3.95
CA ILE A 147 30.09 12.32 -2.84
C ILE A 147 31.47 12.73 -3.36
N GLN A 148 32.16 11.84 -4.09
CA GLN A 148 33.48 12.14 -4.67
C GLN A 148 33.44 13.36 -5.59
N TYR A 149 32.40 13.48 -6.43
CA TYR A 149 32.24 14.61 -7.34
C TYR A 149 31.91 15.93 -6.63
N LEU A 150 31.07 15.90 -5.60
CA LEU A 150 30.73 17.08 -4.82
C LEU A 150 31.91 17.52 -3.95
N TYR A 151 32.65 16.56 -3.38
CA TYR A 151 33.81 16.83 -2.55
C TYR A 151 34.97 17.42 -3.35
N SER A 152 35.27 16.89 -4.55
CA SER A 152 36.32 17.49 -5.39
C SER A 152 35.98 18.94 -5.75
N LYS A 153 34.72 19.22 -6.06
CA LYS A 153 34.24 20.60 -6.28
C LYS A 153 34.27 21.47 -5.03
N TYR A 154 34.06 20.88 -3.86
CA TYR A 154 34.14 21.58 -2.60
C TYR A 154 35.58 21.98 -2.26
N GLU A 155 36.55 21.11 -2.51
CA GLU A 155 37.98 21.41 -2.31
C GLU A 155 38.52 22.46 -3.29
N GLU A 156 38.01 22.51 -4.52
CA GLU A 156 38.41 23.49 -5.55
C GLU A 156 38.03 24.94 -5.21
N LEU A 157 37.13 25.17 -4.24
CA LEU A 157 36.63 26.50 -3.87
C LEU A 157 37.35 27.11 -2.66
N ASP A 158 37.46 28.43 -2.65
CA ASP A 158 38.01 29.20 -1.52
C ASP A 158 37.06 29.19 -0.30
N GLU A 159 37.61 29.29 0.92
CA GLU A 159 36.83 29.23 2.17
C GLU A 159 35.78 30.34 2.34
N GLU A 160 35.97 31.50 1.70
CA GLU A 160 35.03 32.62 1.76
C GLU A 160 33.95 32.57 0.65
N ASP A 161 33.97 31.57 -0.24
CA ASP A 161 32.97 31.44 -1.32
C ASP A 161 31.64 30.87 -0.79
N PRO A 162 30.50 31.60 -0.91
CA PRO A 162 29.19 31.09 -0.54
C PRO A 162 28.80 29.77 -1.23
N SER A 163 29.32 29.52 -2.43
CA SER A 163 29.08 28.30 -3.20
C SER A 163 29.72 27.08 -2.55
N LYS A 164 30.82 27.27 -1.79
CA LYS A 164 31.46 26.22 -1.00
C LYS A 164 30.58 25.82 0.17
N LEU A 165 29.93 26.79 0.82
CA LEU A 165 28.96 26.53 1.89
C LEU A 165 27.74 25.75 1.36
N ASP A 166 27.19 26.13 0.21
CA ASP A 166 26.08 25.42 -0.44
C ASP A 166 26.44 23.96 -0.82
N LEU A 167 27.70 23.72 -1.22
CA LEU A 167 28.21 22.36 -1.46
C LEU A 167 28.45 21.60 -0.16
N GLY A 168 28.92 22.28 0.89
CA GLY A 168 29.06 21.75 2.24
C GLY A 168 27.73 21.26 2.80
N ASP A 169 26.66 22.04 2.67
CA ASP A 169 25.31 21.62 3.10
C ASP A 169 24.83 20.35 2.38
N LYS A 170 25.13 20.22 1.08
CA LYS A 170 24.81 19.01 0.31
C LYS A 170 25.66 17.82 0.73
N LEU A 171 26.97 18.02 0.96
CA LEU A 171 27.86 16.97 1.46
C LEU A 171 27.42 16.50 2.84
N ASN A 172 27.08 17.42 3.75
CA ASN A 172 26.54 17.09 5.07
C ASN A 172 25.28 16.22 4.96
N TYR A 173 24.34 16.59 4.08
CA TYR A 173 23.15 15.76 3.84
C TYR A 173 23.51 14.35 3.33
N MET A 174 24.48 14.23 2.42
CA MET A 174 24.90 12.94 1.89
C MET A 174 25.67 12.08 2.92
N PHE A 175 26.50 12.70 3.75
CA PHE A 175 27.19 12.03 4.86
C PHE A 175 26.17 11.58 5.91
N GLU A 176 25.20 12.41 6.27
CA GLU A 176 24.09 12.04 7.17
C GLU A 176 23.30 10.83 6.62
N GLU A 177 23.00 10.82 5.31
CA GLU A 177 22.33 9.69 4.66
C GLU A 177 23.16 8.40 4.70
N ALA A 178 24.49 8.52 4.53
CA ALA A 178 25.41 7.40 4.64
C ALA A 178 25.54 6.90 6.10
N SER A 179 25.64 7.82 7.06
CA SER A 179 25.94 7.56 8.47
C SER A 179 24.77 6.96 9.24
N ASN A 180 23.54 7.25 8.82
CA ASN A 180 22.31 6.62 9.33
C ASN A 180 22.35 5.08 9.33
N ASN A 181 23.21 4.48 8.51
CA ASN A 181 23.37 3.04 8.42
C ASN A 181 24.54 2.48 9.24
N TYR A 182 25.53 3.30 9.66
CA TYR A 182 26.77 2.84 10.30
C TYR A 182 26.51 2.09 11.61
N ASN A 183 25.56 2.59 12.41
CA ASN A 183 25.22 2.05 13.71
C ASN A 183 24.35 0.78 13.61
N ASN A 184 23.83 0.47 12.41
CA ASN A 184 22.96 -0.66 12.19
C ASN A 184 23.73 -1.82 11.53
N VAL A 185 24.11 -2.81 12.35
CA VAL A 185 24.80 -4.03 11.88
C VAL A 185 24.06 -4.69 10.70
N MET A 186 22.72 -4.63 10.65
CA MET A 186 21.95 -5.20 9.54
C MET A 186 22.13 -4.45 8.22
N ALA A 187 22.34 -3.13 8.28
CA ALA A 187 22.63 -2.31 7.11
C ALA A 187 24.09 -2.48 6.63
N MET A 188 24.99 -2.83 7.54
CA MET A 188 26.41 -3.10 7.25
C MET A 188 26.67 -4.50 6.66
N ILE A 189 25.79 -5.49 6.89
CA ILE A 189 26.01 -6.86 6.39
C ILE A 189 26.07 -6.94 4.85
N PRO A 190 25.15 -6.33 4.08
CA PRO A 190 25.27 -6.25 2.62
C PRO A 190 26.63 -5.69 2.17
N LEU A 191 27.13 -4.67 2.85
CA LEU A 191 28.43 -4.06 2.58
C LEU A 191 29.57 -5.04 2.83
N ALA A 192 29.55 -5.73 3.97
CA ALA A 192 30.56 -6.72 4.31
C ALA A 192 30.60 -7.88 3.30
N ILE A 193 29.42 -8.39 2.89
CA ILE A 193 29.31 -9.45 1.88
C ILE A 193 30.00 -9.03 0.57
N GLU A 194 29.72 -7.82 0.10
CA GLU A 194 30.22 -7.34 -1.18
C GLU A 194 31.68 -6.83 -1.12
N ASP A 195 32.14 -6.28 0.01
CA ASP A 195 33.56 -5.98 0.26
C ASP A 195 34.39 -7.27 0.18
N ILE A 196 33.98 -8.32 0.91
CA ILE A 196 34.67 -9.61 0.90
C ILE A 196 34.70 -10.19 -0.51
N LYS A 197 33.56 -10.19 -1.20
CA LYS A 197 33.45 -10.67 -2.58
C LYS A 197 34.37 -9.90 -3.52
N THR A 198 34.37 -8.58 -3.42
CA THR A 198 35.22 -7.71 -4.26
C THR A 198 36.70 -8.00 -4.00
N ARG A 199 37.12 -8.11 -2.75
CA ARG A 199 38.51 -8.44 -2.39
C ARG A 199 38.94 -9.82 -2.89
N LEU A 200 38.08 -10.83 -2.71
CA LEU A 200 38.36 -12.21 -3.15
C LEU A 200 38.40 -12.37 -4.68
N LEU A 201 37.63 -11.56 -5.41
CA LEU A 201 37.57 -11.62 -6.88
C LEU A 201 38.59 -10.70 -7.58
N LEU A 202 38.84 -9.49 -7.05
CA LEU A 202 39.84 -8.56 -7.60
C LEU A 202 41.27 -8.94 -7.23
N GLY A 203 41.52 -9.53 -6.05
CA GLY A 203 42.83 -10.09 -5.68
C GLY A 203 43.31 -11.23 -6.60
N GLN A 204 42.51 -11.62 -7.60
CA GLN A 204 42.87 -12.57 -8.65
C GLN A 204 43.49 -11.90 -9.88
N GLU A 205 43.21 -10.62 -10.14
CA GLU A 205 43.82 -9.93 -11.29
C GLU A 205 45.32 -9.72 -11.05
N GLU A 206 45.74 -9.52 -9.80
CA GLU A 206 47.17 -9.45 -9.44
C GLU A 206 47.87 -10.82 -9.42
N ASN A 207 47.12 -11.91 -9.20
CA ASN A 207 47.67 -13.28 -9.13
C ASN A 207 47.61 -14.07 -10.45
N LYS A 208 47.03 -13.50 -11.52
CA LYS A 208 47.09 -14.05 -12.88
C LYS A 208 48.20 -13.38 -13.70
N SER A 209 49.45 -13.54 -13.28
CA SER A 209 50.59 -13.37 -14.18
C SER A 209 50.71 -14.59 -15.10
N ASP A 210 49.76 -14.71 -16.03
CA ASP A 210 49.88 -15.52 -17.25
C ASP A 210 49.22 -14.76 -18.42
N SER A 211 49.39 -13.43 -18.44
CA SER A 211 49.07 -12.62 -19.60
C SER A 211 50.16 -12.80 -20.65
N VAL A 212 49.81 -13.42 -21.77
CA VAL A 212 50.56 -13.19 -23.02
C VAL A 212 50.51 -11.68 -23.26
N GLU A 213 51.68 -11.03 -23.21
CA GLU A 213 51.84 -9.59 -23.49
C GLU A 213 51.05 -9.22 -24.75
N LEU A 214 49.99 -8.42 -24.60
CA LEU A 214 49.27 -7.88 -25.74
C LEU A 214 50.12 -6.76 -26.36
N LYS A 215 51.01 -7.13 -27.28
CA LYS A 215 51.81 -6.18 -28.06
C LYS A 215 50.98 -5.61 -29.20
N ILE A 216 50.47 -4.40 -29.04
CA ILE A 216 49.77 -3.66 -30.11
C ILE A 216 50.82 -3.00 -31.01
N GLY A 217 50.91 -3.44 -32.27
CA GLY A 217 51.81 -2.87 -33.29
C GLY A 217 51.05 -2.08 -34.34
N ALA A 218 51.60 -0.94 -34.77
CA ALA A 218 51.07 -0.18 -35.89
C ALA A 218 51.73 -0.66 -37.21
N LEU A 219 50.90 -0.91 -38.23
CA LEU A 219 51.37 -1.32 -39.56
C LEU A 219 51.85 -0.07 -40.33
N SER A 220 53.14 -0.03 -40.66
CA SER A 220 53.73 1.03 -41.49
C SER A 220 54.44 0.42 -42.69
N MET A 221 54.39 1.10 -43.84
CA MET A 221 55.09 0.67 -45.06
C MET A 221 56.48 1.32 -45.11
N GLY A 222 57.53 0.52 -45.30
CA GLY A 222 58.89 1.03 -45.50
C GLY A 222 59.11 1.60 -46.91
N GLU A 223 60.19 2.36 -47.11
CA GLU A 223 60.47 3.12 -48.35
C GLU A 223 60.58 2.25 -49.63
N ASN A 224 60.67 0.92 -49.51
CA ASN A 224 60.68 -0.02 -50.65
C ASN A 224 59.37 -0.85 -50.80
N GLY A 225 58.31 -0.52 -50.07
CA GLY A 225 56.99 -1.17 -50.18
C GLY A 225 56.78 -2.42 -49.33
N GLU A 226 57.65 -2.69 -48.35
CA GLU A 226 57.49 -3.79 -47.40
C GLU A 226 56.74 -3.34 -46.13
N LEU A 227 55.78 -4.15 -45.67
CA LEU A 227 55.05 -3.94 -44.42
C LEU A 227 55.96 -4.22 -43.21
N LYS A 228 56.24 -3.19 -42.40
CA LYS A 228 56.91 -3.32 -41.11
C LYS A 228 55.92 -3.06 -39.98
N ILE A 229 55.88 -3.99 -39.01
CA ILE A 229 55.17 -3.80 -37.75
C ILE A 229 56.13 -3.00 -36.85
N LEU A 230 55.79 -1.74 -36.61
CA LEU A 230 56.47 -0.95 -35.59
C LEU A 230 55.71 -1.17 -34.28
N GLU A 231 56.42 -1.61 -33.25
CA GLU A 231 55.92 -1.54 -31.88
C GLU A 231 55.57 -0.07 -31.64
N ALA A 232 54.29 0.21 -31.35
CA ALA A 232 53.89 1.60 -31.09
C ALA A 232 54.82 2.12 -29.99
N PRO A 233 55.40 3.34 -30.14
CA PRO A 233 56.13 3.92 -29.01
C PRO A 233 55.20 3.82 -27.82
N LYS A 234 55.73 3.35 -26.69
CA LYS A 234 55.01 3.41 -25.42
C LYS A 234 54.62 4.87 -25.23
N THR A 235 53.45 5.27 -25.70
CA THR A 235 52.64 6.23 -25.00
C THR A 235 52.59 5.60 -23.62
N GLU A 236 53.24 6.26 -22.66
CA GLU A 236 52.92 6.03 -21.25
C GLU A 236 51.42 5.83 -21.23
N ASP A 237 51.02 4.61 -20.89
CA ASP A 237 49.63 4.26 -20.87
C ASP A 237 48.98 5.26 -19.93
N THR A 238 48.29 6.23 -20.50
CA THR A 238 47.09 6.85 -19.95
C THR A 238 46.01 5.76 -19.81
N ALA A 239 46.36 4.62 -19.22
CA ALA A 239 45.45 3.68 -18.60
C ALA A 239 45.17 4.27 -17.22
N LEU A 240 44.11 5.07 -17.16
CA LEU A 240 43.54 5.63 -15.93
C LEU A 240 44.60 6.33 -15.06
N VAL A 241 45.09 7.46 -15.58
CA VAL A 241 45.79 8.47 -14.78
C VAL A 241 44.98 8.72 -13.50
N ALA A 242 45.65 8.46 -12.37
CA ALA A 242 45.37 8.97 -11.04
C ALA A 242 44.50 10.25 -11.07
N LEU A 243 43.22 10.10 -10.76
CA LEU A 243 42.43 11.20 -10.24
C LEU A 243 42.71 11.24 -8.74
N ASP A 244 43.61 12.15 -8.37
CA ASP A 244 43.97 12.61 -7.03
C ASP A 244 44.01 11.57 -5.89
N ASP A 245 45.20 11.02 -5.67
CA ASP A 245 45.52 10.34 -4.40
C ASP A 245 45.46 11.30 -3.18
N ASN A 246 45.55 12.63 -3.38
CA ASN A 246 45.45 13.62 -2.30
C ASN A 246 44.00 13.97 -1.91
N ALA A 247 43.06 14.10 -2.87
CA ALA A 247 41.65 14.41 -2.59
C ALA A 247 40.93 13.24 -1.88
N ASN A 248 41.39 12.01 -2.08
CA ASN A 248 40.84 10.85 -1.36
C ASN A 248 41.30 10.78 0.10
N ALA A 249 42.43 11.38 0.48
CA ALA A 249 42.92 11.35 1.86
C ALA A 249 41.99 12.15 2.80
N GLY A 250 41.58 13.35 2.38
CA GLY A 250 40.62 14.17 3.14
C GLY A 250 39.22 13.54 3.20
N LEU A 251 38.80 12.83 2.14
CA LEU A 251 37.53 12.09 2.14
C LEU A 251 37.58 10.87 3.09
N ILE A 252 38.72 10.16 3.15
CA ILE A 252 38.93 9.05 4.09
C ILE A 252 38.83 9.55 5.52
N GLU A 253 39.58 10.62 5.85
CA GLU A 253 39.56 11.23 7.19
C GLU A 253 38.14 11.66 7.57
N ALA A 254 37.41 12.31 6.65
CA ALA A 254 36.02 12.71 6.89
C ALA A 254 35.09 11.51 7.21
N PHE A 255 35.23 10.37 6.52
CA PHE A 255 34.43 9.17 6.82
C PHE A 255 34.88 8.47 8.12
N GLU A 256 36.16 8.53 8.48
CA GLU A 256 36.64 8.02 9.76
C GLU A 256 36.11 8.85 10.93
N GLU A 257 36.21 10.19 10.83
CA GLU A 257 35.69 11.12 11.82
C GLU A 257 34.18 11.00 11.98
N ASP A 258 33.44 10.90 10.87
CA ASP A 258 31.99 10.71 10.89
C ASP A 258 31.58 9.38 11.54
N TYR A 259 32.27 8.27 11.23
CA TYR A 259 32.05 6.98 11.91
C TYR A 259 32.29 7.08 13.42
N GLU A 260 33.39 7.72 13.83
CA GLU A 260 33.77 7.88 15.23
C GLU A 260 32.81 8.80 15.99
N ALA A 261 32.27 9.84 15.35
CA ALA A 261 31.33 10.78 15.93
C ALA A 261 29.93 10.19 16.16
N VAL A 262 29.48 9.28 15.28
CA VAL A 262 28.11 8.76 15.29
C VAL A 262 27.96 7.45 16.06
N ASN A 263 29.04 6.69 16.30
CA ASN A 263 28.98 5.37 16.96
C ASN A 263 29.44 5.39 18.43
N ASP A 264 28.56 4.92 19.35
CA ASP A 264 28.92 4.70 20.77
C ASP A 264 29.90 3.52 20.96
N VAL A 265 29.81 2.49 20.10
CA VAL A 265 30.66 1.30 20.13
C VAL A 265 31.47 1.22 18.84
N GLN A 266 32.67 1.76 18.87
CA GLN A 266 33.56 1.82 17.73
C GLN A 266 34.31 0.50 17.55
N THR A 267 34.43 0.04 16.30
CA THR A 267 35.29 -1.10 15.95
C THR A 267 36.12 -0.77 14.72
N ASP A 268 37.42 -1.04 14.77
CA ASP A 268 38.35 -0.79 13.66
C ASP A 268 37.92 -1.50 12.37
N TYR A 269 37.30 -2.67 12.50
CA TYR A 269 36.76 -3.43 11.38
C TYR A 269 35.63 -2.69 10.66
N VAL A 270 34.65 -2.16 11.39
CA VAL A 270 33.52 -1.45 10.78
C VAL A 270 33.98 -0.10 10.21
N LYS A 271 34.87 0.61 10.91
CA LYS A 271 35.51 1.82 10.38
C LYS A 271 36.18 1.54 9.04
N SER A 272 37.02 0.51 8.99
CA SER A 272 37.69 0.09 7.76
C SER A 272 36.70 -0.34 6.67
N LEU A 273 35.59 -1.00 7.02
CA LEU A 273 34.56 -1.40 6.07
C LEU A 273 33.86 -0.19 5.45
N VAL A 274 33.50 0.81 6.26
CA VAL A 274 32.89 2.08 5.78
C VAL A 274 33.84 2.77 4.83
N VAL A 275 35.09 3.00 5.25
CA VAL A 275 36.11 3.65 4.42
C VAL A 275 36.33 2.88 3.12
N ARG A 276 36.46 1.55 3.14
CA ARG A 276 36.63 0.77 1.89
C ARG A 276 35.41 0.80 0.98
N THR A 277 34.22 0.89 1.56
CA THR A 277 32.97 0.95 0.80
C THR A 277 32.87 2.27 0.01
N PHE A 278 33.16 3.39 0.66
CA PHE A 278 33.04 4.73 0.06
C PHE A 278 34.34 5.22 -0.60
N CYS A 279 35.51 4.68 -0.25
CA CYS A 279 36.84 5.08 -0.76
C CYS A 279 37.73 3.89 -1.17
N PRO A 280 37.30 2.98 -2.07
CA PRO A 280 38.00 1.71 -2.32
C PRO A 280 39.36 1.82 -3.02
N LEU A 281 39.64 2.91 -3.73
CA LEU A 281 40.82 3.05 -4.60
C LEU A 281 42.10 3.43 -3.84
N ALA A 282 41.99 3.99 -2.64
CA ALA A 282 43.14 4.40 -1.82
C ALA A 282 43.51 3.38 -0.73
N SER A 283 42.64 2.40 -0.45
CA SER A 283 42.82 1.36 0.57
C SER A 283 43.50 0.07 0.06
N THR A 284 44.26 0.14 -1.04
CA THR A 284 45.06 -0.98 -1.56
C THR A 284 46.27 -1.31 -0.69
N MET A 285 46.55 -0.53 0.36
CA MET A 285 47.56 -0.85 1.35
C MET A 285 46.96 -1.69 2.50
N GLU A 286 47.42 -2.95 2.52
CA GLU A 286 47.42 -3.91 3.65
C GLU A 286 46.24 -4.89 3.81
N SER A 287 46.47 -6.13 3.37
CA SER A 287 46.80 -7.27 4.26
C SER A 287 46.83 -8.58 3.46
N LYS A 288 47.64 -9.56 3.87
CA LYS A 288 47.58 -10.93 3.34
C LYS A 288 46.17 -11.49 3.59
N ILE A 289 45.37 -11.58 2.54
CA ILE A 289 44.00 -12.09 2.62
C ILE A 289 44.04 -13.60 2.92
N ASP A 290 43.46 -14.01 4.04
CA ASP A 290 43.16 -15.42 4.31
C ASP A 290 41.93 -15.83 3.49
N VAL A 291 42.19 -16.37 2.30
CA VAL A 291 41.16 -16.69 1.29
C VAL A 291 40.11 -17.67 1.83
N GLU A 292 40.52 -18.66 2.61
CA GLU A 292 39.60 -19.67 3.18
C GLU A 292 38.70 -19.06 4.26
N LYS A 293 39.28 -18.27 5.16
CA LYS A 293 38.52 -17.60 6.22
C LYS A 293 37.55 -16.57 5.65
N GLU A 294 37.96 -15.79 4.66
CA GLU A 294 37.11 -14.79 4.01
C GLU A 294 35.98 -15.43 3.20
N ALA A 295 36.25 -16.53 2.47
CA ALA A 295 35.20 -17.29 1.81
C ALA A 295 34.18 -17.87 2.81
N THR A 296 34.65 -18.31 3.99
CA THR A 296 33.77 -18.77 5.07
C THR A 296 32.92 -17.63 5.63
N ASN A 297 33.54 -16.49 5.95
CA ASN A 297 32.84 -15.30 6.44
C ASN A 297 31.77 -14.82 5.46
N TYR A 298 32.10 -14.76 4.17
CA TYR A 298 31.16 -14.43 3.10
C TYR A 298 29.92 -15.32 3.14
N ASN A 299 30.10 -16.65 3.16
CA ASN A 299 29.00 -17.60 3.17
C ASN A 299 28.17 -17.48 4.45
N THR A 300 28.80 -17.28 5.62
CA THR A 300 28.11 -17.07 6.90
C THR A 300 27.29 -15.79 6.90
N TYR A 301 27.85 -14.67 6.43
CA TYR A 301 27.14 -13.39 6.36
C TYR A 301 25.97 -13.44 5.36
N LEU A 302 26.15 -14.11 4.22
CA LEU A 302 25.10 -14.29 3.24
C LEU A 302 23.93 -15.15 3.78
N GLU A 303 24.23 -16.23 4.51
CA GLU A 303 23.21 -17.04 5.18
C GLU A 303 22.49 -16.27 6.30
N PHE A 304 23.24 -15.50 7.08
CA PHE A 304 22.66 -14.65 8.12
C PHE A 304 21.75 -13.56 7.52
N TYR A 305 22.19 -12.87 6.47
CA TYR A 305 21.39 -11.87 5.75
C TYR A 305 20.09 -12.48 5.23
N LYS A 306 20.17 -13.68 4.63
CA LYS A 306 18.99 -14.40 4.17
C LYS A 306 18.01 -14.68 5.32
N SER A 307 18.47 -15.24 6.43
CA SER A 307 17.59 -15.56 7.57
C SER A 307 16.97 -14.30 8.17
N ALA A 308 17.77 -13.26 8.36
CA ALA A 308 17.30 -12.00 8.93
C ALA A 308 16.27 -11.30 8.02
N LYS A 309 16.49 -11.27 6.70
CA LYS A 309 15.52 -10.69 5.76
C LYS A 309 14.26 -11.54 5.62
N ASP A 310 14.36 -12.87 5.67
CA ASP A 310 13.18 -13.76 5.66
C ASP A 310 12.28 -13.51 6.88
N ASP A 311 12.88 -13.47 8.07
CA ASP A 311 12.16 -13.20 9.32
C ASP A 311 11.57 -11.78 9.33
N PHE A 312 12.31 -10.77 8.83
CA PHE A 312 11.80 -9.41 8.66
C PHE A 312 10.57 -9.36 7.73
N ILE A 313 10.66 -9.95 6.55
CA ILE A 313 9.60 -9.92 5.53
C ILE A 313 8.33 -10.60 6.06
N LYS A 314 8.47 -11.73 6.77
CA LYS A 314 7.35 -12.43 7.40
C LYS A 314 6.67 -11.57 8.46
N THR A 315 7.43 -10.89 9.31
CA THR A 315 6.87 -10.01 10.34
C THR A 315 6.23 -8.75 9.76
N VAL A 316 6.86 -8.11 8.77
CA VAL A 316 6.40 -6.82 8.22
C VAL A 316 5.27 -6.97 7.21
N LYS A 317 5.12 -8.13 6.58
CA LYS A 317 4.13 -8.37 5.52
C LYS A 317 2.72 -7.90 5.89
N PRO A 318 2.12 -8.28 7.03
CA PRO A 318 0.76 -7.85 7.37
C PRO A 318 0.63 -6.33 7.45
N LEU A 319 1.63 -5.65 8.02
CA LEU A 319 1.67 -4.20 8.09
C LEU A 319 1.74 -3.60 6.68
N VAL A 320 2.64 -4.10 5.83
CA VAL A 320 2.82 -3.62 4.45
C VAL A 320 1.57 -3.81 3.60
N GLU A 321 0.85 -4.92 3.74
CA GLU A 321 -0.44 -5.11 3.04
C GLU A 321 -1.46 -4.03 3.42
N LYS A 322 -1.50 -3.59 4.70
CA LYS A 322 -2.32 -2.46 5.15
C LYS A 322 -1.86 -1.13 4.54
N LEU A 323 -0.56 -0.86 4.58
CA LEU A 323 0.01 0.38 4.03
C LEU A 323 -0.29 0.51 2.53
N ILE A 324 -0.09 -0.56 1.77
CA ILE A 324 -0.40 -0.59 0.35
C ILE A 324 -1.91 -0.46 0.13
N GLY A 325 -2.74 -1.07 0.98
CA GLY A 325 -4.20 -0.88 0.97
C GLY A 325 -4.60 0.60 1.09
N VAL A 326 -4.04 1.32 2.06
CA VAL A 326 -4.28 2.77 2.24
C VAL A 326 -3.77 3.57 1.04
N LYS A 327 -2.57 3.27 0.52
CA LYS A 327 -2.08 3.91 -0.71
C LYS A 327 -3.05 3.68 -1.88
N MET A 328 -3.49 2.44 -2.08
CA MET A 328 -4.40 2.10 -3.17
C MET A 328 -5.78 2.74 -3.02
N PHE A 329 -6.27 2.95 -1.80
CA PHE A 329 -7.49 3.73 -1.56
C PHE A 329 -7.38 5.13 -2.15
N PHE A 330 -6.30 5.86 -1.83
CA PHE A 330 -6.08 7.21 -2.34
C PHE A 330 -5.75 7.24 -3.83
N ASP A 331 -4.97 6.27 -4.31
CA ASP A 331 -4.56 6.22 -5.72
C ASP A 331 -5.75 6.06 -6.66
N GLN A 332 -6.89 5.50 -6.21
CA GLN A 332 -8.10 5.44 -7.04
C GLN A 332 -8.57 6.82 -7.52
N TYR A 333 -8.26 7.89 -6.80
CA TYR A 333 -8.62 9.26 -7.18
C TYR A 333 -7.60 9.89 -8.14
N LYS A 334 -7.69 9.53 -9.42
CA LYS A 334 -6.86 10.12 -10.49
C LYS A 334 -7.61 11.21 -11.25
N THR A 335 -7.48 12.45 -10.78
CA THR A 335 -7.99 13.64 -11.50
C THR A 335 -6.94 14.74 -11.57
N LYS A 336 -6.99 15.55 -12.63
CA LYS A 336 -6.12 16.72 -12.78
C LYS A 336 -6.53 17.86 -11.87
N ASN A 337 -7.83 18.04 -11.67
CA ASN A 337 -8.40 19.12 -10.86
C ASN A 337 -8.89 18.55 -9.54
N LYS A 338 -8.25 18.94 -8.43
CA LYS A 338 -8.71 18.52 -7.10
C LYS A 338 -10.08 19.13 -6.83
N GLY A 339 -11.09 18.28 -6.70
CA GLY A 339 -12.45 18.64 -6.27
C GLY A 339 -12.73 18.07 -4.89
N MET A 340 -13.76 17.23 -4.79
CA MET A 340 -14.08 16.47 -3.58
C MET A 340 -13.08 15.32 -3.39
N VAL A 341 -11.88 15.63 -2.89
CA VAL A 341 -10.82 14.63 -2.64
C VAL A 341 -11.27 13.66 -1.54
N PRO A 342 -11.15 12.32 -1.73
CA PRO A 342 -11.43 11.35 -0.68
C PRO A 342 -10.63 11.60 0.60
N SER A 343 -11.24 11.36 1.75
CA SER A 343 -10.58 11.40 3.04
C SER A 343 -10.81 10.11 3.81
N LEU A 344 -9.84 9.72 4.61
CA LEU A 344 -9.83 8.47 5.36
C LEU A 344 -9.58 8.75 6.84
N LEU A 345 -10.53 8.39 7.70
CA LEU A 345 -10.39 8.42 9.14
C LEU A 345 -9.94 7.03 9.61
N VAL A 346 -8.73 6.90 10.12
CA VAL A 346 -8.20 5.61 10.56
C VAL A 346 -8.47 5.45 12.05
N THR A 347 -9.17 4.38 12.46
CA THR A 347 -9.49 4.18 13.88
C THR A 347 -8.26 3.92 14.73
N ASN A 348 -7.24 3.28 14.14
CA ASN A 348 -6.04 2.77 14.81
C ASN A 348 -6.36 1.83 15.98
N VAL A 349 -7.47 1.09 15.86
CA VAL A 349 -7.94 0.09 16.83
C VAL A 349 -8.42 -1.12 16.05
N SER A 350 -8.10 -2.32 16.52
CA SER A 350 -8.64 -3.56 15.96
C SER A 350 -10.17 -3.63 16.12
N VAL A 351 -10.86 -4.25 15.17
CA VAL A 351 -12.34 -4.31 15.18
C VAL A 351 -12.86 -4.92 16.49
N ASN A 352 -12.25 -6.00 16.96
CA ASN A 352 -12.61 -6.67 18.22
C ASN A 352 -12.57 -5.71 19.43
N ARG A 353 -11.51 -4.88 19.53
CA ARG A 353 -11.39 -3.88 20.61
C ARG A 353 -12.39 -2.74 20.43
N LEU A 354 -12.67 -2.32 19.20
CA LEU A 354 -13.62 -1.24 18.91
C LEU A 354 -15.06 -1.62 19.29
N VAL A 355 -15.49 -2.83 18.93
CA VAL A 355 -16.87 -3.32 19.17
C VAL A 355 -17.08 -3.92 20.56
N ASN A 356 -16.04 -3.97 21.39
CA ASN A 356 -16.13 -4.39 22.78
C ASN A 356 -17.21 -3.58 23.52
N PRO A 357 -18.08 -4.20 24.34
CA PRO A 357 -19.12 -3.50 25.10
C PRO A 357 -18.68 -2.26 25.88
N ASN A 358 -17.42 -2.22 26.35
CA ASN A 358 -16.88 -1.06 27.07
C ASN A 358 -16.56 0.14 26.16
N ASN A 359 -16.25 -0.13 24.88
CA ASN A 359 -15.81 0.88 23.91
C ASN A 359 -16.92 1.27 22.94
N LEU A 360 -17.89 0.38 22.71
CA LEU A 360 -19.00 0.61 21.78
C LEU A 360 -19.81 1.89 22.08
N PRO A 361 -20.11 2.25 23.36
CA PRO A 361 -20.77 3.53 23.66
C PRO A 361 -19.95 4.75 23.26
N ARG A 362 -18.61 4.68 23.34
CA ARG A 362 -17.71 5.77 22.93
C ARG A 362 -17.73 5.94 21.42
N PHE A 363 -17.68 4.83 20.69
CA PHE A 363 -17.79 4.84 19.24
C PHE A 363 -19.15 5.37 18.77
N ASN A 364 -20.24 4.96 19.43
CA ASN A 364 -21.58 5.52 19.16
C ASN A 364 -21.65 7.03 19.43
N ALA A 365 -21.10 7.52 20.54
CA ALA A 365 -21.07 8.96 20.81
C ALA A 365 -20.35 9.74 19.72
N TYR A 366 -19.24 9.20 19.19
CA TYR A 366 -18.57 9.78 18.02
C TYR A 366 -19.47 9.78 16.78
N LEU A 367 -20.04 8.64 16.39
CA LEU A 367 -20.90 8.54 15.20
C LEU A 367 -22.16 9.41 15.30
N ASN A 368 -22.82 9.47 16.46
CA ASN A 368 -23.91 10.42 16.73
C ASN A 368 -23.47 11.87 16.44
N THR A 369 -22.24 12.21 16.81
CA THR A 369 -21.73 13.57 16.64
C THR A 369 -21.53 13.95 15.18
N VAL A 370 -21.04 13.01 14.36
CA VAL A 370 -20.64 13.29 12.97
C VAL A 370 -21.71 12.92 11.94
N ASN A 371 -22.62 11.99 12.26
CA ASN A 371 -23.61 11.48 11.32
C ASN A 371 -25.07 11.81 11.70
N ASP A 372 -25.35 12.14 12.96
CA ASP A 372 -26.72 12.42 13.43
C ASP A 372 -26.98 13.93 13.67
N LYS A 373 -26.35 14.78 12.86
CA LYS A 373 -26.51 16.25 12.87
C LYS A 373 -26.86 16.79 11.49
N ASN A 374 -27.39 18.01 11.46
CA ASN A 374 -27.64 18.78 10.22
C ASN A 374 -26.39 19.52 9.70
N ASP A 375 -25.22 19.27 10.30
CA ASP A 375 -23.90 19.65 9.77
C ASP A 375 -23.24 18.41 9.18
N PHE A 376 -23.03 18.43 7.86
CA PHE A 376 -22.50 17.29 7.11
C PHE A 376 -20.98 17.33 6.92
N THR A 377 -20.29 18.33 7.46
CA THR A 377 -18.85 18.55 7.25
C THR A 377 -18.00 17.34 7.66
N ASN A 378 -18.38 16.67 8.75
CA ASN A 378 -17.65 15.52 9.29
C ASN A 378 -18.32 14.16 9.02
N THR A 379 -19.42 14.15 8.27
CA THR A 379 -20.23 12.95 8.09
C THR A 379 -19.48 11.83 7.37
N ILE A 380 -19.53 10.64 7.95
CA ILE A 380 -18.95 9.43 7.39
C ILE A 380 -19.97 8.77 6.45
N TRP A 381 -19.51 8.38 5.27
CA TRP A 381 -20.34 7.73 4.24
C TRP A 381 -19.97 6.27 4.04
N PHE A 382 -18.68 5.96 4.10
CA PHE A 382 -18.14 4.63 3.82
C PHE A 382 -17.29 4.12 4.97
N GLY A 383 -17.21 2.80 5.11
CA GLY A 383 -16.32 2.11 6.03
C GLY A 383 -15.50 1.03 5.32
N ILE A 384 -14.30 0.74 5.82
CA ILE A 384 -13.44 -0.34 5.33
C ILE A 384 -13.15 -1.28 6.49
N ALA A 385 -13.57 -2.54 6.37
CA ALA A 385 -13.29 -3.61 7.32
C ALA A 385 -12.47 -4.72 6.63
N PRO A 386 -11.13 -4.63 6.60
CA PRO A 386 -10.29 -5.61 5.93
C PRO A 386 -10.13 -6.89 6.77
N SER A 387 -9.48 -7.89 6.16
CA SER A 387 -8.99 -9.09 6.84
C SER A 387 -10.04 -9.90 7.62
N VAL A 388 -11.25 -10.01 7.08
CA VAL A 388 -12.32 -10.83 7.67
C VAL A 388 -11.99 -12.32 7.53
N GLU A 389 -12.16 -13.08 8.60
CA GLU A 389 -11.83 -14.50 8.60
C GLU A 389 -12.66 -15.31 7.58
N LEU A 390 -11.97 -16.00 6.66
CA LEU A 390 -12.60 -16.89 5.69
C LEU A 390 -12.82 -18.31 6.27
N GLU A 391 -11.90 -18.79 7.10
CA GLU A 391 -11.94 -20.12 7.71
C GLU A 391 -12.09 -20.03 9.22
N GLY A 392 -13.02 -20.79 9.80
CA GLY A 392 -12.99 -21.06 11.24
C GLY A 392 -12.01 -22.19 11.51
N VAL A 393 -10.74 -21.86 11.75
CA VAL A 393 -9.63 -22.74 12.19
C VAL A 393 -9.88 -24.25 12.01
N SER A 394 -10.14 -24.72 10.78
CA SER A 394 -10.30 -26.14 10.49
C SER A 394 -8.92 -26.72 10.24
N LYS A 395 -8.22 -26.97 11.35
CA LYS A 395 -6.96 -27.73 11.37
C LYS A 395 -7.23 -29.13 10.83
N ASN A 396 -7.02 -29.34 9.54
CA ASN A 396 -6.81 -30.69 9.01
C ASN A 396 -5.53 -31.23 9.65
N LYS A 397 -5.67 -31.90 10.80
CA LYS A 397 -4.56 -32.58 11.48
C LYS A 397 -4.08 -33.71 10.56
N VAL A 398 -3.04 -33.43 9.79
CA VAL A 398 -2.31 -34.46 9.04
C VAL A 398 -1.74 -35.44 10.06
N ARG A 399 -2.30 -36.66 10.13
CA ARG A 399 -1.87 -37.69 11.10
C ARG A 399 -0.44 -38.19 10.87
N ARG A 400 0.12 -37.98 9.67
CA ARG A 400 1.47 -38.41 9.29
C ARG A 400 2.01 -37.51 8.18
N GLU A 401 3.01 -36.70 8.49
CA GLU A 401 3.72 -35.87 7.51
C GLU A 401 4.64 -36.78 6.68
N ARG A 402 4.26 -37.04 5.41
CA ARG A 402 5.06 -37.84 4.46
C ARG A 402 5.98 -36.98 3.61
N PHE A 403 5.67 -35.69 3.50
CA PHE A 403 6.42 -34.68 2.77
C PHE A 403 6.49 -33.45 3.65
N LYS A 404 7.63 -32.76 3.67
CA LYS A 404 7.80 -31.51 4.43
C LYS A 404 6.78 -30.49 3.93
N GLY A 405 5.79 -30.18 4.76
CA GLY A 405 4.77 -29.19 4.45
C GLY A 405 5.27 -27.78 4.75
N ASN A 406 4.53 -26.77 4.29
CA ASN A 406 4.73 -25.42 4.82
C ASN A 406 4.43 -25.45 6.32
N VAL A 407 5.33 -24.89 7.12
CA VAL A 407 5.01 -24.54 8.51
C VAL A 407 3.87 -23.54 8.42
N GLN A 408 2.68 -23.91 8.88
CA GLN A 408 1.55 -22.98 8.90
C GLN A 408 1.94 -21.83 9.81
N SER A 409 2.27 -20.67 9.23
CA SER A 409 2.34 -19.42 9.97
C SER A 409 0.98 -19.22 10.64
N ASN A 410 0.99 -18.79 11.91
CA ASN A 410 -0.23 -18.37 12.58
C ASN A 410 -0.82 -17.25 11.70
N LYS A 411 -1.93 -17.53 11.01
CA LYS A 411 -2.66 -16.50 10.27
C LYS A 411 -2.94 -15.37 11.27
N THR A 412 -2.62 -14.15 10.86
CA THR A 412 -2.80 -12.91 11.61
C THR A 412 -4.18 -12.83 12.25
N ASP A 413 -4.25 -12.21 13.43
CA ASP A 413 -5.51 -11.89 14.12
C ASP A 413 -6.41 -11.10 13.16
N GLY A 414 -7.39 -11.80 12.59
CA GLY A 414 -8.34 -11.26 11.63
C GLY A 414 -9.61 -10.77 12.32
N THR A 415 -10.44 -10.04 11.57
CA THR A 415 -11.77 -9.66 12.06
C THR A 415 -12.67 -10.90 11.99
N THR A 416 -13.17 -11.36 13.13
CA THR A 416 -14.12 -12.48 13.17
C THR A 416 -15.44 -12.06 12.51
N MET A 417 -16.23 -13.03 12.05
CA MET A 417 -17.56 -12.74 11.49
C MET A 417 -18.51 -12.12 12.52
N GLU A 418 -18.32 -12.48 13.80
CA GLU A 418 -19.09 -11.95 14.92
C GLU A 418 -18.75 -10.48 15.20
N ASP A 419 -17.46 -10.15 15.26
CA ASP A 419 -17.01 -8.76 15.44
C ASP A 419 -17.47 -7.86 14.28
N LEU A 420 -17.40 -8.38 13.03
CA LEU A 420 -17.94 -7.68 11.87
C LEU A 420 -19.45 -7.46 11.98
N ALA A 421 -20.22 -8.45 12.44
CA ALA A 421 -21.66 -8.30 12.63
C ALA A 421 -21.99 -7.22 13.67
N LEU A 422 -21.25 -7.14 14.78
CA LEU A 422 -21.40 -6.10 15.80
C LEU A 422 -21.07 -4.71 15.25
N LEU A 423 -19.98 -4.61 14.47
CA LEU A 423 -19.61 -3.37 13.79
C LEU A 423 -20.73 -2.91 12.85
N LEU A 424 -21.23 -3.81 11.99
CA LEU A 424 -22.32 -3.54 11.05
C LEU A 424 -23.61 -3.13 11.77
N ASP A 425 -23.94 -3.79 12.88
CA ASP A 425 -25.11 -3.45 13.68
C ASP A 425 -25.03 -2.06 14.32
N CYS A 426 -23.82 -1.61 14.69
CA CYS A 426 -23.58 -0.25 15.16
C CYS A 426 -23.68 0.78 14.03
N VAL A 427 -22.99 0.54 12.90
CA VAL A 427 -22.89 1.54 11.83
C VAL A 427 -24.18 1.69 10.99
N LYS A 428 -25.08 0.69 11.02
CA LYS A 428 -26.36 0.73 10.28
C LYS A 428 -27.22 1.94 10.65
N ASN A 429 -27.21 2.32 11.94
CA ASN A 429 -28.00 3.44 12.46
C ASN A 429 -27.59 4.78 11.84
N TYR A 430 -26.37 4.85 11.29
CA TYR A 430 -25.80 6.03 10.66
C TYR A 430 -25.73 5.92 9.13
N ARG A 431 -26.28 4.83 8.58
CA ARG A 431 -26.34 4.48 7.15
C ARG A 431 -24.98 4.44 6.45
N ILE A 432 -23.93 4.04 7.17
CA ILE A 432 -22.56 3.95 6.63
C ILE A 432 -22.41 2.61 5.89
N GLN A 433 -22.07 2.67 4.60
CA GLN A 433 -21.81 1.45 3.81
C GLN A 433 -20.40 0.94 4.05
N VAL A 434 -20.27 -0.29 4.53
CA VAL A 434 -19.00 -0.93 4.89
C VAL A 434 -18.57 -1.93 3.83
N PHE A 435 -17.47 -1.61 3.17
CA PHE A 435 -16.73 -2.51 2.29
C PHE A 435 -15.86 -3.41 3.15
N PHE A 436 -16.03 -4.73 3.02
CA PHE A 436 -15.20 -5.68 3.74
C PHE A 436 -14.59 -6.71 2.78
N SER A 437 -13.39 -7.17 3.09
CA SER A 437 -12.70 -8.21 2.32
C SER A 437 -12.21 -9.29 3.25
N PHE A 438 -12.21 -10.52 2.75
CA PHE A 438 -11.64 -11.63 3.48
C PHE A 438 -10.13 -11.51 3.60
N GLN A 439 -9.53 -12.24 4.55
CA GLN A 439 -8.09 -12.36 4.72
C GLN A 439 -7.36 -12.56 3.39
N THR A 440 -6.33 -11.77 3.18
CA THR A 440 -5.45 -11.80 2.01
C THR A 440 -4.78 -13.17 1.86
N GLY A 441 -4.69 -13.64 0.62
CA GLY A 441 -4.05 -14.92 0.31
C GLY A 441 -4.52 -15.53 -1.01
N GLU A 442 -3.88 -16.63 -1.41
CA GLU A 442 -4.17 -17.34 -2.68
C GLU A 442 -5.66 -17.69 -2.82
N GLU A 443 -6.30 -18.13 -1.73
CA GLU A 443 -7.71 -18.53 -1.67
C GLU A 443 -8.71 -17.37 -1.90
N THR A 444 -8.23 -16.13 -1.93
CA THR A 444 -9.06 -14.94 -2.16
C THR A 444 -8.65 -14.19 -3.44
N SER A 445 -7.70 -14.72 -4.20
CA SER A 445 -7.14 -14.08 -5.40
C SER A 445 -8.03 -14.24 -6.64
N PHE A 446 -7.73 -13.47 -7.70
CA PHE A 446 -8.34 -13.63 -9.03
C PHE A 446 -8.22 -15.07 -9.56
N ASN A 447 -7.06 -15.72 -9.37
CA ASN A 447 -6.83 -17.10 -9.81
C ASN A 447 -7.77 -18.09 -9.11
N HIS A 448 -8.01 -17.91 -7.81
CA HIS A 448 -8.90 -18.78 -7.05
C HIS A 448 -10.35 -18.58 -7.49
N ILE A 449 -10.82 -17.33 -7.61
CA ILE A 449 -12.21 -17.08 -8.06
C ILE A 449 -12.44 -17.57 -9.49
N ALA A 450 -11.44 -17.43 -10.37
CA ALA A 450 -11.52 -17.93 -11.75
C ALA A 450 -11.67 -19.45 -11.85
N THR A 451 -11.30 -20.20 -10.81
CA THR A 451 -11.31 -21.67 -10.79
C THR A 451 -12.38 -22.25 -9.86
N ALA A 452 -12.49 -21.74 -8.63
CA ALA A 452 -13.42 -22.22 -7.60
C ALA A 452 -14.75 -21.45 -7.56
N GLY A 453 -14.85 -20.29 -8.23
CA GLY A 453 -16.05 -19.46 -8.23
C GLY A 453 -16.28 -18.71 -6.91
N ILE A 454 -17.54 -18.31 -6.68
CA ILE A 454 -17.90 -17.40 -5.57
C ILE A 454 -18.77 -18.03 -4.48
N ASP A 455 -19.23 -19.28 -4.66
CA ASP A 455 -20.22 -19.89 -3.75
C ASP A 455 -19.70 -20.00 -2.30
N ARG A 456 -18.41 -20.32 -2.10
CA ARG A 456 -17.77 -20.36 -0.77
C ARG A 456 -17.93 -19.05 0.00
N PHE A 457 -17.80 -17.91 -0.69
CA PHE A 457 -17.89 -16.59 -0.06
C PHE A 457 -19.33 -16.22 0.28
N ILE A 458 -20.28 -16.62 -0.57
CA ILE A 458 -21.71 -16.46 -0.31
C ILE A 458 -22.08 -17.24 0.95
N ASP A 459 -21.68 -18.51 1.03
CA ASP A 459 -21.96 -19.38 2.18
C ASP A 459 -21.39 -18.78 3.46
N LYS A 460 -20.16 -18.27 3.41
CA LYS A 460 -19.51 -17.62 4.56
C LYS A 460 -20.21 -16.33 5.00
N CYS A 461 -20.83 -15.59 4.07
CA CYS A 461 -21.60 -14.38 4.39
C CYS A 461 -23.02 -14.65 4.88
N SER A 462 -23.52 -15.90 4.82
CA SER A 462 -24.89 -16.25 5.22
C SER A 462 -25.34 -15.67 6.57
N PRO A 463 -24.51 -15.60 7.64
CA PRO A 463 -24.90 -15.00 8.91
C PRO A 463 -25.25 -13.50 8.83
N LEU A 464 -24.71 -12.80 7.83
CA LEU A 464 -24.89 -11.36 7.63
C LEU A 464 -26.06 -11.02 6.68
N ILE A 465 -26.72 -12.02 6.09
CA ILE A 465 -27.83 -11.83 5.13
C ILE A 465 -29.18 -11.85 5.90
N ARG A 466 -30.17 -11.10 5.41
CA ARG A 466 -31.51 -10.94 6.02
C ARG A 466 -31.44 -10.34 7.43
N LYS A 467 -30.53 -9.40 7.62
CA LYS A 467 -30.38 -8.56 8.81
C LYS A 467 -30.62 -7.12 8.39
N ASP A 468 -31.01 -6.27 9.33
CA ASP A 468 -31.25 -4.85 9.03
C ASP A 468 -29.98 -4.17 8.50
N TYR A 469 -28.81 -4.60 8.98
CA TYR A 469 -27.53 -4.09 8.50
C TYR A 469 -27.07 -4.69 7.15
N SER A 470 -27.75 -5.70 6.60
CA SER A 470 -27.34 -6.33 5.33
C SER A 470 -27.25 -5.33 4.18
N GLU A 471 -28.08 -4.28 4.21
CA GLU A 471 -28.06 -3.16 3.25
C GLU A 471 -26.71 -2.43 3.19
N PHE A 472 -26.00 -2.39 4.31
CA PHE A 472 -24.77 -1.64 4.47
C PHE A 472 -23.52 -2.52 4.38
N ALA A 473 -23.67 -3.84 4.30
CA ALA A 473 -22.56 -4.78 4.22
C ALA A 473 -22.20 -5.10 2.76
N ILE A 474 -20.96 -4.84 2.34
CA ILE A 474 -20.50 -5.02 0.96
C ILE A 474 -19.26 -5.91 0.92
N PRO A 475 -19.39 -7.22 0.63
CA PRO A 475 -18.24 -8.10 0.45
C PRO A 475 -17.51 -7.77 -0.85
N CYS A 476 -16.19 -7.57 -0.77
CA CYS A 476 -15.33 -7.21 -1.89
C CYS A 476 -14.46 -8.39 -2.30
N LEU A 477 -14.50 -8.75 -3.58
CA LEU A 477 -13.84 -9.93 -4.13
C LEU A 477 -13.37 -9.68 -5.56
N PRO A 478 -12.31 -10.35 -6.03
CA PRO A 478 -11.23 -10.94 -5.22
C PRO A 478 -10.36 -9.87 -4.53
N ASN A 479 -9.43 -10.34 -3.71
CA ASN A 479 -8.25 -9.59 -3.29
C ASN A 479 -7.21 -9.55 -4.42
N PHE A 480 -6.38 -8.52 -4.42
CA PHE A 480 -5.43 -8.23 -5.48
C PHE A 480 -4.06 -8.82 -5.16
N THR A 481 -3.36 -9.35 -6.15
CA THR A 481 -2.03 -9.96 -6.03
C THR A 481 -0.96 -8.97 -6.48
N ILE A 482 -0.08 -8.58 -5.54
CA ILE A 482 1.10 -7.77 -5.84
C ILE A 482 2.29 -8.66 -6.17
N ILE A 483 2.59 -9.65 -5.34
CA ILE A 483 3.59 -10.67 -5.62
C ILE A 483 2.93 -12.04 -5.55
N PRO A 484 2.81 -12.78 -6.68
CA PRO A 484 2.38 -14.16 -6.67
C PRO A 484 3.39 -15.04 -5.91
N LYS A 485 2.90 -15.97 -5.08
CA LYS A 485 3.75 -16.86 -4.29
C LYS A 485 4.71 -17.69 -5.15
N ASP A 486 4.28 -18.12 -6.33
CA ASP A 486 5.07 -18.91 -7.28
C ASP A 486 6.14 -18.08 -8.03
N LYS A 487 6.04 -16.75 -7.98
CA LYS A 487 6.97 -15.81 -8.64
C LYS A 487 7.70 -14.90 -7.64
N SER A 488 7.83 -15.36 -6.40
CA SER A 488 8.32 -14.58 -5.26
C SER A 488 9.79 -14.83 -4.89
N GLY A 489 10.50 -15.61 -5.71
CA GLY A 489 11.89 -15.98 -5.46
C GLY A 489 12.83 -14.81 -5.74
N VAL A 490 13.63 -14.44 -4.75
CA VAL A 490 14.68 -13.44 -4.85
C VAL A 490 16.04 -14.14 -4.82
N VAL A 491 16.89 -13.86 -5.80
CA VAL A 491 18.26 -14.39 -5.82
C VAL A 491 19.13 -13.42 -5.04
N LEU A 492 19.79 -13.92 -3.98
CA LEU A 492 20.68 -13.09 -3.16
C LEU A 492 22.08 -13.08 -3.77
N ASP A 493 22.71 -14.25 -3.84
CA ASP A 493 23.98 -14.51 -4.54
C ASP A 493 24.27 -16.02 -4.57
N ASN A 494 25.43 -16.41 -5.10
CA ASN A 494 25.96 -17.76 -5.05
C ASN A 494 26.97 -17.91 -3.90
N ARG A 495 27.10 -19.13 -3.37
CA ARG A 495 28.15 -19.45 -2.39
C ARG A 495 29.54 -19.26 -2.97
N MET A 496 30.45 -18.81 -2.11
CA MET A 496 31.88 -18.73 -2.41
C MET A 496 32.53 -20.10 -2.17
N ILE A 497 33.29 -20.59 -3.13
CA ILE A 497 34.06 -21.84 -3.05
C ILE A 497 35.53 -21.53 -3.30
N VAL A 498 36.42 -22.17 -2.54
CA VAL A 498 37.87 -22.09 -2.77
C VAL A 498 38.28 -23.30 -3.62
N THR A 499 38.97 -23.07 -4.73
CA THR A 499 39.49 -24.15 -5.57
C THR A 499 40.72 -24.81 -4.95
N ASP A 500 41.10 -25.97 -5.47
CA ASP A 500 42.33 -26.68 -5.06
C ASP A 500 43.61 -25.83 -5.27
N GLU A 501 43.54 -24.78 -6.10
CA GLU A 501 44.60 -23.81 -6.35
C GLU A 501 44.60 -22.63 -5.35
N GLY A 502 43.74 -22.67 -4.33
CA GLY A 502 43.60 -21.61 -3.33
C GLY A 502 42.87 -20.36 -3.84
N VAL A 503 42.14 -20.46 -4.95
CA VAL A 503 41.44 -19.33 -5.57
C VAL A 503 39.95 -19.36 -5.23
N ALA A 504 39.42 -18.28 -4.66
CA ALA A 504 38.00 -18.15 -4.34
C ALA A 504 37.17 -17.84 -5.59
N LYS A 505 36.13 -18.60 -5.91
CA LYS A 505 35.20 -18.29 -6.99
C LYS A 505 33.77 -18.46 -6.53
N LEU A 506 32.85 -17.72 -7.15
CA LEU A 506 31.42 -17.99 -6.98
C LEU A 506 31.09 -19.33 -7.63
N SER A 507 30.36 -20.17 -6.90
CA SER A 507 29.90 -21.45 -7.43
C SER A 507 28.98 -21.24 -8.63
N LYS A 508 29.06 -22.16 -9.59
CA LYS A 508 28.17 -22.21 -10.76
C LYS A 508 27.08 -23.27 -10.60
N GLU A 509 27.13 -24.04 -9.51
CA GLU A 509 26.17 -25.11 -9.24
C GLU A 509 24.82 -24.54 -8.82
N LYS A 510 23.74 -25.16 -9.31
CA LYS A 510 22.38 -24.67 -9.04
C LYS A 510 21.99 -24.77 -7.56
N GLU A 511 22.59 -25.71 -6.83
CA GLU A 511 22.34 -25.92 -5.40
C GLU A 511 22.98 -24.85 -4.50
N ASP A 512 23.99 -24.14 -5.02
CA ASP A 512 24.72 -23.09 -4.31
C ASP A 512 24.12 -21.69 -4.53
N ILE A 513 23.04 -21.58 -5.30
CA ILE A 513 22.30 -20.33 -5.48
C ILE A 513 21.46 -20.09 -4.22
N LEU A 514 21.83 -19.06 -3.46
CA LEU A 514 21.10 -18.71 -2.26
C LEU A 514 19.89 -17.84 -2.61
N LYS A 515 18.69 -18.41 -2.45
CA LYS A 515 17.42 -17.72 -2.70
C LYS A 515 16.61 -17.47 -1.43
N LEU A 516 15.92 -16.34 -1.40
CA LEU A 516 14.87 -15.98 -0.46
C LEU A 516 13.51 -16.14 -1.16
N TRP A 517 12.47 -16.58 -0.43
CA TRP A 517 11.11 -16.66 -0.98
C TRP A 517 10.20 -15.73 -0.18
N ILE A 518 9.60 -14.76 -0.86
CA ILE A 518 8.62 -13.87 -0.23
C ILE A 518 7.28 -14.61 -0.20
N GLU A 519 6.65 -14.77 0.96
CA GLU A 519 5.27 -15.24 0.97
C GLU A 519 4.42 -14.25 0.18
N GLY A 520 3.59 -14.74 -0.75
CA GLY A 520 2.84 -13.88 -1.68
C GLY A 520 2.19 -12.67 -0.96
N VAL A 521 2.27 -11.51 -1.60
CA VAL A 521 1.82 -10.21 -1.05
C VAL A 521 0.55 -9.79 -1.76
N TYR A 522 -0.48 -9.45 -1.00
CA TYR A 522 -1.81 -9.16 -1.53
C TYR A 522 -2.40 -7.88 -0.92
N ILE A 523 -3.46 -7.37 -1.53
CA ILE A 523 -4.22 -6.22 -1.04
C ILE A 523 -5.68 -6.61 -0.90
N GLY A 524 -6.28 -6.25 0.23
CA GLY A 524 -7.71 -6.41 0.46
C GLY A 524 -8.54 -5.64 -0.58
N GLY A 525 -9.48 -6.32 -1.24
CA GLY A 525 -10.35 -5.69 -2.23
C GLY A 525 -11.19 -4.54 -1.65
N ALA A 526 -11.40 -4.52 -0.33
CA ALA A 526 -12.18 -3.49 0.36
C ALA A 526 -11.59 -2.08 0.21
N TYR A 527 -10.26 -1.92 0.29
CA TYR A 527 -9.63 -0.60 0.11
C TYR A 527 -9.87 -0.04 -1.28
N ILE A 528 -9.72 -0.89 -2.30
CA ILE A 528 -9.86 -0.50 -3.71
C ILE A 528 -11.32 -0.21 -4.04
N SER A 529 -12.26 -1.03 -3.55
CA SER A 529 -13.70 -0.79 -3.71
C SER A 529 -14.11 0.53 -3.08
N ALA A 530 -13.77 0.75 -1.81
CA ALA A 530 -14.10 1.98 -1.11
C ALA A 530 -13.43 3.20 -1.75
N GLY A 531 -12.16 3.09 -2.14
CA GLY A 531 -11.42 4.17 -2.81
C GLY A 531 -12.03 4.55 -4.15
N LEU A 532 -12.42 3.56 -4.97
CA LEU A 532 -13.08 3.81 -6.25
C LEU A 532 -14.45 4.44 -6.06
N VAL A 533 -15.24 3.93 -5.11
CA VAL A 533 -16.56 4.48 -4.76
C VAL A 533 -16.45 5.92 -4.27
N ALA A 534 -15.49 6.19 -3.38
CA ALA A 534 -15.18 7.51 -2.87
C ALA A 534 -14.70 8.47 -3.97
N ALA A 535 -13.92 7.97 -4.94
CA ALA A 535 -13.41 8.76 -6.05
C ALA A 535 -14.53 9.24 -6.98
N TYR A 536 -15.44 8.33 -7.40
CA TYR A 536 -16.52 8.70 -8.32
C TYR A 536 -17.63 9.53 -7.68
N GLN A 537 -17.60 9.76 -6.36
CA GLN A 537 -18.44 10.80 -5.74
C GLN A 537 -18.08 12.20 -6.22
N CYS A 538 -16.83 12.42 -6.60
CA CYS A 538 -16.34 13.72 -7.03
C CYS A 538 -16.75 14.04 -8.47
N PRO A 539 -17.42 15.18 -8.72
CA PRO A 539 -17.76 15.60 -10.08
C PRO A 539 -16.54 15.79 -10.98
N GLU A 540 -15.42 16.33 -10.45
CA GLU A 540 -14.18 16.51 -11.22
C GLU A 540 -13.58 15.17 -11.67
N PHE A 541 -13.72 14.11 -10.86
CA PHE A 541 -13.27 12.78 -11.23
C PHE A 541 -14.12 12.22 -12.37
N LEU A 542 -15.46 12.31 -12.25
CA LEU A 542 -16.37 11.87 -13.31
C LEU A 542 -16.14 12.65 -14.62
N LYS A 543 -15.70 13.91 -14.56
CA LYS A 543 -15.42 14.72 -15.76
C LYS A 543 -14.23 14.25 -16.59
N GLU A 544 -13.31 13.49 -16.01
CA GLU A 544 -12.23 12.85 -16.78
C GLU A 544 -12.79 11.86 -17.81
N SER A 545 -13.93 11.22 -17.50
CA SER A 545 -14.53 10.18 -18.35
C SER A 545 -15.85 10.60 -19.01
N TYR A 546 -16.53 11.64 -18.53
CA TYR A 546 -17.85 12.06 -18.99
C TYR A 546 -17.93 13.57 -19.25
N LYS A 547 -18.60 13.96 -20.35
CA LYS A 547 -18.83 15.37 -20.68
C LYS A 547 -20.05 15.97 -19.97
N ASN A 548 -21.07 15.16 -19.70
CA ASN A 548 -22.34 15.56 -19.10
C ASN A 548 -22.33 15.35 -17.58
N VAL A 549 -21.50 16.10 -16.87
CA VAL A 549 -21.38 16.05 -15.40
C VAL A 549 -21.73 17.42 -14.81
N SER A 550 -22.65 17.46 -13.86
CA SER A 550 -22.99 18.66 -13.11
C SER A 550 -21.99 18.90 -11.98
N TYR A 551 -21.59 20.14 -11.74
CA TYR A 551 -20.81 20.51 -10.55
C TYR A 551 -21.68 20.62 -9.29
N GLU A 552 -23.00 20.63 -9.43
CA GLU A 552 -23.89 20.87 -8.28
C GLU A 552 -24.10 19.61 -7.44
N TYR A 553 -23.97 18.44 -8.07
CA TYR A 553 -24.35 17.14 -7.50
C TYR A 553 -23.16 16.21 -7.33
N PRO A 554 -23.08 15.46 -6.22
CA PRO A 554 -22.10 14.38 -6.09
C PRO A 554 -22.49 13.18 -6.97
N GLY A 555 -21.55 12.27 -7.19
CA GLY A 555 -21.76 11.01 -7.91
C GLY A 555 -22.55 9.94 -7.16
N VAL A 556 -23.47 10.30 -6.26
CA VAL A 556 -24.22 9.34 -5.42
C VAL A 556 -25.11 8.40 -6.22
N ARG A 557 -25.68 8.89 -7.33
CA ARG A 557 -26.56 8.12 -8.24
C ARG A 557 -25.80 7.37 -9.33
N PHE A 558 -24.47 7.56 -9.42
CA PHE A 558 -23.64 6.90 -10.40
C PHE A 558 -23.69 5.38 -10.21
N ASP A 559 -24.25 4.68 -11.19
CA ASP A 559 -24.28 3.21 -11.21
C ASP A 559 -23.12 2.68 -12.05
N ILE A 560 -22.10 2.17 -11.38
CA ILE A 560 -20.91 1.62 -12.05
C ILE A 560 -21.23 0.38 -12.91
N GLU A 561 -22.33 -0.34 -12.63
CA GLU A 561 -22.76 -1.49 -13.44
C GLU A 561 -23.53 -1.09 -14.71
N SER A 562 -23.90 0.19 -14.86
CA SER A 562 -24.73 0.65 -15.96
C SER A 562 -23.92 0.90 -17.23
N SER A 563 -24.38 0.35 -18.36
CA SER A 563 -23.77 0.51 -19.69
C SER A 563 -22.24 0.27 -19.65
N ASP A 564 -21.45 1.21 -20.18
CA ASP A 564 -19.99 1.13 -20.23
C ASP A 564 -19.31 1.81 -19.02
N ASN A 565 -20.06 2.07 -17.93
CA ASN A 565 -19.51 2.83 -16.80
C ASN A 565 -18.32 2.14 -16.14
N SER A 566 -18.38 0.82 -15.97
CA SER A 566 -17.27 0.01 -15.44
C SER A 566 -16.04 -0.02 -16.34
N LEU A 567 -16.19 0.32 -17.62
CA LEU A 567 -15.12 0.42 -18.60
C LEU A 567 -14.52 1.84 -18.63
N LYS A 568 -15.29 2.86 -18.28
CA LYS A 568 -14.86 4.27 -18.19
C LYS A 568 -14.26 4.63 -16.83
N VAL A 569 -14.75 4.01 -15.77
CA VAL A 569 -14.32 4.20 -14.39
C VAL A 569 -13.71 2.88 -13.92
N THR A 570 -12.41 2.74 -14.16
CA THR A 570 -11.62 1.54 -13.84
C THR A 570 -10.82 1.75 -12.56
N THR A 571 -10.29 0.66 -12.01
CA THR A 571 -9.29 0.75 -10.93
C THR A 571 -7.94 1.25 -11.48
N THR A 572 -7.03 1.61 -10.59
CA THR A 572 -5.65 1.95 -10.98
C THR A 572 -4.77 0.76 -11.32
N LEU A 573 -5.20 -0.44 -10.96
CA LEU A 573 -4.39 -1.65 -10.99
C LEU A 573 -4.51 -2.36 -12.32
N ALA A 574 -3.38 -2.83 -12.85
CA ALA A 574 -3.35 -3.65 -14.04
C ALA A 574 -3.99 -5.03 -13.80
N LYS A 575 -4.49 -5.60 -14.90
CA LYS A 575 -5.02 -6.97 -14.95
C LYS A 575 -4.09 -8.00 -14.30
N GLU A 576 -4.69 -9.02 -13.69
CA GLU A 576 -3.97 -10.13 -13.06
C GLU A 576 -4.01 -11.40 -13.90
N ILE A 577 -5.16 -11.66 -14.51
CA ILE A 577 -5.44 -12.86 -15.31
C ILE A 577 -6.04 -12.46 -16.67
N SER A 578 -6.18 -13.42 -17.58
CA SER A 578 -6.78 -13.19 -18.91
C SER A 578 -8.30 -12.94 -18.88
N GLY A 579 -8.96 -13.26 -17.77
CA GLY A 579 -10.39 -13.06 -17.55
C GLY A 579 -11.06 -14.28 -16.92
N PHE A 580 -12.33 -14.14 -16.56
CA PHE A 580 -13.13 -15.25 -16.05
C PHE A 580 -13.69 -16.10 -17.20
N THR A 581 -13.87 -17.41 -16.93
CA THR A 581 -14.58 -18.29 -17.87
C THR A 581 -16.06 -17.90 -17.95
N ASN A 582 -16.74 -18.28 -19.03
CA ASN A 582 -18.18 -18.01 -19.19
C ASN A 582 -19.02 -18.67 -18.09
N GLU A 583 -18.59 -19.83 -17.58
CA GLU A 583 -19.27 -20.50 -16.46
C GLU A 583 -19.23 -19.65 -15.19
N ILE A 584 -18.06 -19.15 -14.83
CA ILE A 584 -17.90 -18.27 -13.67
C ILE A 584 -18.69 -16.97 -13.85
N LYS A 585 -18.63 -16.34 -15.04
CA LYS A 585 -19.41 -15.14 -15.37
C LYS A 585 -20.92 -15.37 -15.24
N ASN A 586 -21.42 -16.49 -15.74
CA ASN A 586 -22.83 -16.88 -15.63
C ASN A 586 -23.22 -17.12 -14.18
N SER A 587 -22.36 -17.75 -13.38
CA SER A 587 -22.59 -17.93 -11.94
C SER A 587 -22.69 -16.59 -11.22
N ILE A 588 -21.74 -15.68 -11.47
CA ILE A 588 -21.75 -14.33 -10.89
C ILE A 588 -23.01 -13.56 -11.30
N ASN A 589 -23.39 -13.59 -12.58
CA ASN A 589 -24.57 -12.89 -13.07
C ASN A 589 -25.88 -13.45 -12.49
N ARG A 590 -25.94 -14.76 -12.27
CA ARG A 590 -27.11 -15.41 -11.66
C ARG A 590 -27.22 -15.08 -10.18
N LYS A 591 -26.10 -15.05 -9.45
CA LYS A 591 -26.08 -14.82 -7.99
C LYS A 591 -26.13 -13.34 -7.64
N LYS A 592 -25.59 -12.46 -8.48
CA LYS A 592 -25.44 -11.00 -8.27
C LYS A 592 -24.85 -10.63 -6.91
N PHE A 593 -23.87 -11.39 -6.43
CA PHE A 593 -23.34 -11.23 -5.08
C PHE A 593 -22.16 -10.25 -5.03
N GLY A 594 -22.16 -9.36 -4.04
CA GLY A 594 -21.00 -8.56 -3.64
C GLY A 594 -20.48 -7.52 -4.64
N PHE A 595 -19.36 -6.91 -4.26
CA PHE A 595 -18.54 -6.05 -5.11
C PHE A 595 -17.48 -6.92 -5.77
N ILE A 596 -17.70 -7.29 -7.04
CA ILE A 596 -16.84 -8.21 -7.78
C ILE A 596 -16.02 -7.46 -8.80
N PHE A 597 -14.70 -7.57 -8.71
CA PHE A 597 -13.77 -7.10 -9.74
C PHE A 597 -13.62 -8.11 -10.87
N SER A 598 -13.29 -7.62 -12.07
CA SER A 598 -12.97 -8.45 -13.23
C SER A 598 -11.66 -8.02 -13.88
N SER A 599 -10.91 -9.03 -14.33
CA SER A 599 -9.68 -8.88 -15.10
C SER A 599 -9.92 -9.17 -16.60
N ASP A 600 -11.17 -9.12 -17.05
CA ASP A 600 -11.55 -9.47 -18.42
C ASP A 600 -10.95 -8.56 -19.48
N ASN A 601 -10.65 -9.15 -20.63
CA ASN A 601 -10.36 -8.40 -21.85
C ASN A 601 -11.60 -7.66 -22.35
N ALA A 602 -11.49 -6.34 -22.36
CA ALA A 602 -12.56 -5.42 -22.75
C ALA A 602 -11.95 -4.26 -23.54
N GLN A 603 -12.75 -3.71 -24.45
CA GLN A 603 -12.39 -2.55 -25.25
C GLN A 603 -13.48 -1.50 -25.11
N ILE A 604 -13.07 -0.23 -25.10
CA ILE A 604 -13.97 0.91 -25.20
C ILE A 604 -13.43 1.87 -26.25
N ASP A 605 -14.28 2.30 -27.18
CA ASP A 605 -13.91 3.19 -28.29
C ASP A 605 -12.65 2.72 -29.07
N GLY A 606 -12.50 1.40 -29.25
CA GLY A 606 -11.36 0.77 -29.94
C GLY A 606 -10.05 0.75 -29.15
N LYS A 607 -10.07 1.12 -27.85
CA LYS A 607 -8.91 1.04 -26.95
C LYS A 607 -9.06 -0.12 -25.98
N ASP A 608 -8.00 -0.91 -25.83
CA ASP A 608 -7.94 -1.96 -24.82
C ASP A 608 -7.92 -1.37 -23.41
N ILE A 609 -8.77 -1.91 -22.55
CA ILE A 609 -8.72 -1.64 -21.11
C ILE A 609 -7.69 -2.58 -20.50
N LYS A 610 -6.64 -2.01 -19.92
CA LYS A 610 -5.55 -2.78 -19.28
C LYS A 610 -5.73 -2.90 -17.76
N GLN A 611 -6.66 -2.12 -17.21
CA GLN A 611 -6.96 -2.06 -15.79
C GLN A 611 -8.03 -3.10 -15.41
N ILE A 612 -8.06 -3.42 -14.13
CA ILE A 612 -9.14 -4.19 -13.52
C ILE A 612 -10.40 -3.33 -13.45
N THR A 613 -11.53 -3.91 -13.82
CA THR A 613 -12.85 -3.27 -13.87
C THR A 613 -13.76 -3.80 -12.77
N VAL A 614 -14.91 -3.15 -12.55
CA VAL A 614 -15.95 -3.64 -11.64
C VAL A 614 -17.03 -4.38 -12.44
N TYR A 615 -17.27 -5.63 -12.07
CA TYR A 615 -18.25 -6.50 -12.72
C TYR A 615 -19.62 -6.49 -12.03
N LYS A 616 -19.62 -6.43 -10.68
CA LYS A 616 -20.81 -6.24 -9.84
C LYS A 616 -20.49 -5.32 -8.66
N ALA A 617 -21.48 -4.56 -8.20
CA ALA A 617 -21.41 -3.65 -7.07
C ALA A 617 -22.69 -3.78 -6.22
N ARG A 618 -22.72 -4.81 -5.37
CA ARG A 618 -23.92 -5.26 -4.66
C ARG A 618 -23.67 -5.37 -3.15
N SER A 619 -24.66 -4.99 -2.34
CA SER A 619 -24.65 -5.22 -0.88
C SER A 619 -25.25 -6.58 -0.52
N LEU A 620 -25.31 -6.91 0.77
CA LEU A 620 -25.96 -8.15 1.24
C LEU A 620 -27.48 -8.04 1.39
N LEU A 621 -28.09 -6.88 1.09
CA LEU A 621 -29.54 -6.73 1.08
C LEU A 621 -30.14 -7.54 -0.07
N THR A 622 -31.04 -8.44 0.28
CA THR A 622 -31.76 -9.29 -0.67
C THR A 622 -33.13 -8.70 -1.00
N VAL A 623 -33.41 -8.48 -2.28
CA VAL A 623 -34.72 -8.12 -2.81
C VAL A 623 -35.20 -9.27 -3.69
N GLY A 624 -36.13 -10.07 -3.17
CA GLY A 624 -36.52 -11.33 -3.81
C GLY A 624 -35.38 -12.36 -3.78
N SER A 625 -34.89 -12.77 -4.95
CA SER A 625 -33.76 -13.69 -5.11
C SER A 625 -32.39 -13.00 -5.28
N ASP A 626 -32.39 -11.69 -5.47
CA ASP A 626 -31.22 -10.94 -5.95
C ASP A 626 -30.69 -10.01 -4.86
N PHE A 627 -29.39 -9.72 -4.91
CA PHE A 627 -28.80 -8.68 -4.07
C PHE A 627 -28.93 -7.29 -4.71
N GLU A 628 -29.07 -6.27 -3.86
CA GLU A 628 -29.31 -4.90 -4.29
C GLU A 628 -28.01 -4.16 -4.69
N SER A 629 -28.10 -3.30 -5.71
CA SER A 629 -27.02 -2.39 -6.12
C SER A 629 -26.74 -1.33 -5.04
N ILE A 630 -25.46 -1.12 -4.72
CA ILE A 630 -25.02 -0.21 -3.65
C ILE A 630 -25.42 1.25 -3.88
N TYR A 631 -25.53 1.70 -5.14
CA TYR A 631 -25.89 3.08 -5.44
C TYR A 631 -27.31 3.42 -4.95
N LYS A 632 -28.22 2.44 -4.89
CA LYS A 632 -29.60 2.69 -4.42
C LYS A 632 -29.61 3.08 -2.95
N THR A 633 -28.84 2.37 -2.12
CA THR A 633 -28.61 2.72 -0.71
C THR A 633 -27.95 4.08 -0.60
N LEU A 634 -26.93 4.36 -1.40
CA LEU A 634 -26.21 5.64 -1.39
C LEU A 634 -27.12 6.83 -1.71
N VAL A 635 -27.94 6.71 -2.76
CA VAL A 635 -28.92 7.73 -3.16
C VAL A 635 -29.98 7.91 -2.10
N THR A 636 -30.49 6.81 -1.54
CA THR A 636 -31.51 6.85 -0.47
C THR A 636 -30.97 7.62 0.75
N THR A 637 -29.76 7.29 1.20
CA THR A 637 -29.08 8.00 2.30
C THR A 637 -28.86 9.49 1.99
N TYR A 638 -28.47 9.83 0.75
CA TYR A 638 -28.31 11.22 0.35
C TYR A 638 -29.64 12.00 0.37
N ILE A 639 -30.70 11.39 -0.16
CA ILE A 639 -32.05 11.99 -0.17
C ILE A 639 -32.57 12.19 1.25
N GLU A 640 -32.41 11.21 2.14
CA GLU A 640 -32.80 11.31 3.54
C GLU A 640 -32.11 12.48 4.25
N ARG A 641 -30.79 12.63 4.06
CA ARG A 641 -29.99 13.72 4.66
C ARG A 641 -30.39 15.09 4.10
N MET A 642 -30.58 15.20 2.79
CA MET A 642 -31.07 16.43 2.15
C MET A 642 -32.49 16.78 2.61
N LEU A 643 -33.35 15.78 2.78
CA LEU A 643 -34.70 15.97 3.29
C LEU A 643 -34.65 16.47 4.73
N ARG A 644 -33.91 15.80 5.62
CA ARG A 644 -33.72 16.22 7.02
C ARG A 644 -33.31 17.68 7.12
N PHE A 645 -32.27 18.08 6.36
CA PHE A 645 -31.77 19.44 6.33
C PHE A 645 -32.80 20.46 5.84
N HIS A 646 -33.36 20.25 4.64
CA HIS A 646 -34.29 21.22 4.04
C HIS A 646 -35.64 21.31 4.77
N THR A 647 -35.98 20.30 5.56
CA THR A 647 -37.23 20.25 6.31
C THR A 647 -37.09 20.66 7.77
N ASN A 648 -35.87 20.94 8.24
CA ASN A 648 -35.53 21.17 9.66
C ASN A 648 -35.98 19.99 10.54
N ASP A 649 -35.40 18.82 10.28
CA ASP A 649 -35.67 17.55 10.96
C ASP A 649 -37.10 17.04 10.72
N PHE A 650 -37.49 16.90 9.45
CA PHE A 650 -38.72 16.24 8.99
C PHE A 650 -40.03 16.92 9.43
N LYS A 651 -40.06 18.26 9.51
CA LYS A 651 -41.31 19.00 9.75
C LYS A 651 -42.29 18.83 8.60
N GLN A 652 -43.53 18.45 8.92
CA GLN A 652 -44.58 18.10 7.95
C GLN A 652 -44.76 19.14 6.83
N ASP A 653 -44.96 20.41 7.18
CA ASP A 653 -45.19 21.49 6.21
C ASP A 653 -44.01 21.66 5.23
N ASN A 654 -42.79 21.46 5.72
CA ASN A 654 -41.61 21.57 4.90
C ASN A 654 -41.42 20.34 4.01
N ILE A 655 -41.83 19.15 4.45
CA ILE A 655 -41.85 17.94 3.60
C ILE A 655 -42.77 18.19 2.40
N VAL A 656 -43.99 18.69 2.62
CA VAL A 656 -44.92 19.03 1.53
C VAL A 656 -44.31 20.05 0.57
N LYS A 657 -43.60 21.07 1.10
CA LYS A 657 -42.90 22.05 0.28
C LYS A 657 -41.74 21.44 -0.52
N PHE A 658 -40.98 20.53 0.07
CA PHE A 658 -39.84 19.84 -0.55
C PHE A 658 -40.27 19.09 -1.82
N PHE A 659 -41.41 18.39 -1.75
CA PHE A 659 -41.97 17.58 -2.83
C PHE A 659 -42.97 18.33 -3.73
N SER A 660 -43.19 19.63 -3.51
CA SER A 660 -44.12 20.43 -4.31
C SER A 660 -43.65 20.61 -5.76
N ASN A 661 -44.59 20.93 -6.67
CA ASN A 661 -44.31 21.23 -8.07
C ASN A 661 -43.78 22.66 -8.32
N ASN A 662 -43.45 23.40 -7.25
CA ASN A 662 -42.87 24.73 -7.39
C ASN A 662 -41.46 24.61 -7.98
N PRO A 663 -41.09 25.39 -9.02
CA PRO A 663 -39.74 25.36 -9.59
C PRO A 663 -38.59 25.52 -8.58
N SER A 664 -38.83 26.16 -7.44
CA SER A 664 -37.82 26.31 -6.38
C SER A 664 -37.68 25.11 -5.44
N SER A 665 -38.59 24.13 -5.51
CA SER A 665 -38.55 22.94 -4.65
C SER A 665 -37.35 22.05 -5.00
N MET A 666 -36.88 21.25 -4.04
CA MET A 666 -35.77 20.33 -4.29
C MET A 666 -36.14 19.26 -5.31
N LYS A 667 -37.34 18.69 -5.23
CA LYS A 667 -37.84 17.72 -6.22
C LYS A 667 -37.80 18.31 -7.64
N SER A 668 -38.34 19.52 -7.83
CA SER A 668 -38.36 20.15 -9.16
C SER A 668 -36.95 20.46 -9.69
N LYS A 669 -36.02 20.90 -8.82
CA LYS A 669 -34.61 21.10 -9.20
C LYS A 669 -33.96 19.81 -9.67
N TRP A 670 -34.10 18.72 -8.91
CA TRP A 670 -33.55 17.42 -9.30
C TRP A 670 -34.15 16.92 -10.62
N LEU A 671 -35.47 17.01 -10.78
CA LEU A 671 -36.16 16.62 -12.03
C LEU A 671 -35.73 17.45 -13.25
N SER A 672 -35.41 18.73 -13.06
CA SER A 672 -34.94 19.60 -14.16
C SER A 672 -33.53 19.27 -14.65
N SER A 673 -32.78 18.48 -13.88
CA SER A 673 -31.35 18.23 -14.11
C SER A 673 -30.99 16.87 -14.71
N LYS A 674 -31.99 16.03 -15.08
CA LYS A 674 -31.88 14.62 -15.48
C LYS A 674 -30.81 14.24 -16.53
N GLY A 675 -30.27 15.19 -17.29
CA GLY A 675 -29.33 14.94 -18.38
C GLY A 675 -27.87 14.66 -17.96
N ASN A 676 -27.50 14.86 -16.69
CA ASN A 676 -26.14 14.61 -16.23
C ASN A 676 -25.97 13.20 -15.65
N ILE A 677 -24.79 12.61 -15.80
CA ILE A 677 -24.48 11.26 -15.29
C ILE A 677 -24.59 11.16 -13.76
N ASN A 678 -24.35 12.27 -13.06
CA ASN A 678 -24.44 12.40 -11.60
C ASN A 678 -25.72 13.10 -11.13
N SER A 679 -26.76 13.17 -11.96
CA SER A 679 -28.06 13.69 -11.53
C SER A 679 -28.64 12.78 -10.45
N ILE A 680 -29.21 13.37 -9.38
CA ILE A 680 -29.80 12.62 -8.26
C ILE A 680 -31.00 11.77 -8.73
N ILE A 681 -31.80 12.31 -9.65
CA ILE A 681 -32.87 11.61 -10.35
C ILE A 681 -32.45 11.53 -11.83
N GLN A 682 -32.41 10.32 -12.38
CA GLN A 682 -32.11 10.10 -13.81
C GLN A 682 -33.38 9.86 -14.64
N GLU A 683 -33.23 9.63 -15.94
CA GLU A 683 -34.33 9.14 -16.78
C GLU A 683 -34.83 7.79 -16.25
N GLY A 684 -36.15 7.61 -16.20
CA GLY A 684 -36.79 6.42 -15.62
C GLY A 684 -36.90 6.40 -14.09
N ASP A 685 -36.25 7.34 -13.40
CA ASP A 685 -36.39 7.53 -11.96
C ASP A 685 -37.50 8.55 -11.61
N ASP A 686 -38.12 8.36 -10.44
CA ASP A 686 -39.06 9.30 -9.84
C ASP A 686 -39.03 9.20 -8.30
N ILE A 687 -39.60 10.19 -7.63
CA ILE A 687 -39.73 10.23 -6.17
C ILE A 687 -41.10 10.75 -5.75
N SER A 688 -41.78 10.00 -4.89
CA SER A 688 -43.08 10.37 -4.30
C SER A 688 -43.04 10.22 -2.79
N PHE A 689 -44.05 10.79 -2.12
CA PHE A 689 -44.21 10.68 -0.68
C PHE A 689 -45.68 10.47 -0.32
N SER A 690 -45.91 9.82 0.82
CA SER A 690 -47.22 9.69 1.46
C SER A 690 -47.05 9.89 2.96
N ILE A 691 -47.89 10.75 3.54
CA ILE A 691 -47.89 11.02 4.98
C ILE A 691 -49.02 10.20 5.60
N ASP A 692 -48.67 9.41 6.61
CA ASP A 692 -49.64 8.73 7.46
C ASP A 692 -49.78 9.51 8.77
N GLU A 693 -50.82 10.34 8.85
CA GLU A 693 -51.12 11.15 10.04
C GLU A 693 -51.46 10.29 11.27
N SER A 694 -51.85 9.02 11.08
CA SER A 694 -52.24 8.14 12.18
C SER A 694 -51.04 7.51 12.89
N SER A 695 -49.98 7.19 12.15
CA SER A 695 -48.71 6.67 12.67
C SER A 695 -47.67 7.76 12.91
N GLY A 696 -47.86 8.97 12.35
CA GLY A 696 -46.91 10.07 12.47
C GLY A 696 -45.67 9.88 11.60
N THR A 697 -45.75 9.05 10.55
CA THR A 697 -44.63 8.76 9.65
C THR A 697 -44.89 9.29 8.24
N CYS A 698 -43.80 9.56 7.52
CA CYS A 698 -43.79 9.89 6.10
C CYS A 698 -43.05 8.79 5.35
N ASN A 699 -43.75 8.13 4.42
CA ASN A 699 -43.19 7.15 3.52
C ASN A 699 -42.80 7.82 2.20
N ILE A 700 -41.54 7.63 1.80
CA ILE A 700 -40.97 8.18 0.57
C ILE A 700 -40.66 7.02 -0.35
N ASP A 701 -41.30 7.01 -1.52
CA ASP A 701 -41.10 6.00 -2.54
C ASP A 701 -40.10 6.53 -3.56
N ILE A 702 -38.94 5.90 -3.64
CA ILE A 702 -37.90 6.24 -4.60
C ILE A 702 -37.93 5.17 -5.69
N ILE A 703 -38.26 5.58 -6.92
CA ILE A 703 -38.36 4.70 -8.07
C ILE A 703 -37.04 4.73 -8.84
N PHE A 704 -36.41 3.57 -8.98
CA PHE A 704 -35.20 3.34 -9.75
C PHE A 704 -35.50 2.45 -10.96
N ASN A 705 -35.73 3.05 -12.13
CA ASN A 705 -36.07 2.32 -13.36
C ASN A 705 -37.15 1.24 -13.15
N GLY A 706 -38.24 1.60 -12.46
CA GLY A 706 -39.36 0.71 -12.15
C GLY A 706 -39.23 -0.13 -10.87
N ASN A 707 -38.07 -0.15 -10.20
CA ASN A 707 -37.93 -0.75 -8.87
C ASN A 707 -38.22 0.31 -7.79
N VAL A 708 -39.20 0.05 -6.94
CA VAL A 708 -39.53 0.96 -5.83
C VAL A 708 -38.70 0.59 -4.60
N LYS A 709 -38.07 1.59 -3.99
CA LYS A 709 -37.40 1.50 -2.69
C LYS A 709 -38.07 2.48 -1.74
N ASN A 710 -38.53 1.98 -0.60
CA ASN A 710 -39.25 2.77 0.38
C ASN A 710 -38.28 3.28 1.45
N LEU A 711 -38.43 4.54 1.82
CA LEU A 711 -37.75 5.18 2.93
C LEU A 711 -38.83 5.74 3.88
N GLU A 712 -38.86 5.27 5.12
CA GLU A 712 -39.76 5.76 6.16
C GLU A 712 -39.00 6.75 7.06
N VAL A 713 -39.63 7.89 7.36
CA VAL A 713 -39.11 8.88 8.31
C VAL A 713 -40.20 9.31 9.30
N GLU A 714 -39.83 9.53 10.56
CA GLU A 714 -40.74 10.05 11.59
C GLU A 714 -40.96 11.57 11.42
N ILE A 715 -42.21 12.02 11.49
CA ILE A 715 -42.56 13.43 11.31
C ILE A 715 -42.47 14.17 12.64
N THR A 716 -41.79 15.32 12.65
CA THR A 716 -41.87 16.25 13.78
C THR A 716 -43.06 17.18 13.62
N THR A 717 -44.06 17.04 14.51
CA THR A 717 -45.15 18.00 14.63
C THR A 717 -44.73 19.14 15.56
N SER A 718 -44.84 20.38 15.11
CA SER A 718 -44.72 21.53 16.00
C SER A 718 -45.86 21.49 17.01
N VAL A 719 -45.56 21.19 18.27
CA VAL A 719 -46.48 21.41 19.38
C VAL A 719 -46.81 22.90 19.38
N ALA A 720 -48.03 23.24 18.95
CA ALA A 720 -48.54 24.60 19.08
C ALA A 720 -48.69 24.90 20.58
N GLY A 721 -47.90 25.83 21.08
CA GLY A 721 -48.12 26.48 22.38
C GLY A 721 -49.30 27.43 22.34
#